data_AF-A0A431IDT2-F1
#
_entry.id   AF-A0A431IDT2-F1
#
_cell.length_a   1.000
_cell.length_b   1.000
_cell.length_c   1.000
_cell.angle_alpha   90.00
_cell.angle_beta   90.00
_cell.angle_gamma   90.00
#
_symmetry.space_group_name_H-M   'P 1'
#
loop_
_entity.id
_entity.type
_entity.pdbx_description
1 polymer ?
#
loop_
_entity_poly.entity_id
_entity_poly.type
_entity_poly.pdbx_seq_one_letter_code
_entity_poly.pdbx_strand_id
1 'polypeptide(L)'
;MTKRPTLTDLNSLTNSSAINAINENWDAIQEAFDNTLSLDGSTPNALNADLDLDSNDIINVGTYYGQSLNVNEATIGGETLNAAALSSVAALAEAIESTENAAEAAQGHAALAMAAASSLSDVSNWSARPSEPIHSGLKFEQDGTWLSPDWIIMVAAGQSNSLGNANATTGGKTGEATGNVWAWDGSDIVEATLGAAPFRTDVGTPNNTAFHAAHKISAELNRPVLIILHSVAGSAIGTWLPPYSGNSNVAGTNWTGLNDEISDAMTAASVPCWGKSTVDLVLWQQGEAEYALSPLYTLSNNRYPALLSGMYSASWAEPNMQVIVGECLPQASGGTAYQVNEEWAKLAGGGAWPRLAVATGRDLTTTGSDVGQIVHYSGASLQEMGNRMADIFLRRAIGTAPQAQYEASDATGSMIWKGKLYARLIDMTFDPSNTYNQPVTVPTPHTDVPVVFELDGTRSEVVSTGSGSGNSVLTLTGSSPSRLVIWYPADAMRDEPPGISINKSAGEGTLRSFQIAPSANLASLFLAGHAGLMHSVNPANWPRSMTTFRINGSPLIRFDRFVAADLPTGMLTLTFTSTTPVPQVIRDAISAENTARGSTITTVSYGTSYGVAVAVPGPYADDTAAAAANVAVGDLYRKTGGTVAWRVS
;
A
#
# COMPACT_ATOMS: atom_id res chain seq x y z
N MET A 1 -92.98 -30.09 16.09
CA MET A 1 -93.58 -31.36 15.65
C MET A 1 -94.00 -31.23 14.19
N THR A 2 -93.77 -32.24 13.34
CA THR A 2 -94.06 -32.16 11.89
C THR A 2 -95.55 -32.33 11.54
N LYS A 3 -96.40 -32.71 12.52
CA LYS A 3 -97.86 -32.72 12.37
C LYS A 3 -98.52 -32.22 13.65
N ARG A 4 -99.33 -31.16 13.53
CA ARG A 4 -100.18 -30.64 14.60
C ARG A 4 -101.30 -31.64 14.92
N PRO A 5 -101.58 -31.97 16.18
CA PRO A 5 -102.77 -32.73 16.53
C PRO A 5 -104.02 -31.90 16.24
N THR A 6 -104.95 -32.41 15.44
CA THR A 6 -106.25 -31.78 15.20
C THR A 6 -107.26 -32.36 16.18
N LEU A 7 -107.79 -31.52 17.08
CA LEU A 7 -108.85 -31.90 18.01
C LEU A 7 -110.19 -31.38 17.45
N THR A 8 -111.24 -32.19 17.57
CA THR A 8 -112.56 -31.87 16.98
C THR A 8 -113.54 -31.55 18.09
N ASP A 9 -114.12 -30.36 18.07
CA ASP A 9 -115.04 -29.85 19.08
C ASP A 9 -116.24 -30.76 19.38
N LEU A 10 -116.60 -30.84 20.66
CA LEU A 10 -117.80 -31.52 21.12
C LEU A 10 -119.02 -30.62 20.90
N ASN A 11 -120.09 -31.17 20.33
CA ASN A 11 -121.30 -30.41 20.01
C ASN A 11 -122.55 -30.85 20.81
N SER A 12 -122.48 -31.96 21.56
CA SER A 12 -123.59 -32.43 22.41
C SER A 12 -123.11 -33.42 23.49
N LEU A 13 -123.54 -33.21 24.73
CA LEU A 13 -123.39 -34.12 25.88
C LEU A 13 -124.64 -34.05 26.76
N THR A 14 -124.95 -35.12 27.50
CA THR A 14 -126.14 -35.26 28.36
C THR A 14 -126.13 -34.38 29.63
N ASN A 15 -125.03 -33.68 29.93
CA ASN A 15 -124.96 -32.60 30.92
C ASN A 15 -124.16 -31.43 30.32
N SER A 16 -124.86 -30.37 29.94
CA SER A 16 -124.45 -29.45 28.87
C SER A 16 -123.62 -28.22 29.29
N SER A 17 -123.11 -28.13 30.51
CA SER A 17 -122.29 -26.98 30.93
C SER A 17 -120.76 -27.14 30.74
N ALA A 18 -120.26 -28.35 30.46
CA ALA A 18 -118.82 -28.64 30.39
C ALA A 18 -118.22 -28.57 28.98
N ILE A 19 -119.04 -28.47 27.93
CA ILE A 19 -118.61 -28.56 26.53
C ILE A 19 -117.65 -27.42 26.15
N ASN A 20 -118.02 -26.17 26.44
CA ASN A 20 -117.21 -25.01 26.06
C ASN A 20 -115.84 -25.03 26.72
N ALA A 21 -115.76 -25.34 28.02
CA ALA A 21 -114.49 -25.43 28.73
C ALA A 21 -113.58 -26.55 28.19
N ILE A 22 -114.15 -27.65 27.69
CA ILE A 22 -113.37 -28.73 27.07
C ILE A 22 -112.82 -28.29 25.71
N ASN A 23 -113.65 -27.66 24.87
CA ASN A 23 -113.21 -27.19 23.56
C ASN A 23 -112.19 -26.04 23.70
N GLU A 24 -112.38 -25.10 24.64
CA GLU A 24 -111.38 -24.06 24.96
C GLU A 24 -110.05 -24.68 25.44
N ASN A 25 -110.09 -25.74 26.26
CA ASN A 25 -108.89 -26.47 26.63
C ASN A 25 -108.24 -27.18 25.43
N TRP A 26 -109.02 -27.66 24.46
CA TRP A 26 -108.50 -28.24 23.23
C TRP A 26 -107.82 -27.20 22.34
N ASP A 27 -108.35 -25.99 22.26
CA ASP A 27 -107.70 -24.88 21.58
C ASP A 27 -106.39 -24.50 22.28
N ALA A 28 -106.41 -24.35 23.61
CA ALA A 28 -105.21 -24.04 24.38
C ALA A 28 -104.11 -25.11 24.23
N ILE A 29 -104.49 -26.39 24.16
CA ILE A 29 -103.54 -27.49 23.90
C ILE A 29 -102.96 -27.38 22.49
N GLN A 30 -103.79 -27.12 21.48
CA GLN A 30 -103.32 -26.97 20.11
C GLN A 30 -102.39 -25.77 19.95
N GLU A 31 -102.73 -24.63 20.55
CA GLU A 31 -101.88 -23.43 20.55
C GLU A 31 -100.55 -23.67 21.27
N ALA A 32 -100.54 -24.40 22.39
CA ALA A 32 -99.30 -24.78 23.07
C ALA A 32 -98.38 -25.66 22.18
N PHE A 33 -98.96 -26.51 21.33
CA PHE A 33 -98.19 -27.32 20.38
C PHE A 33 -97.61 -26.50 19.22
N ASP A 34 -98.37 -25.53 18.68
CA ASP A 34 -97.86 -24.62 17.65
C ASP A 34 -96.73 -23.74 18.19
N ASN A 35 -96.88 -23.30 19.43
CA ASN A 35 -95.90 -22.49 20.15
C ASN A 35 -94.77 -23.31 20.78
N THR A 36 -94.55 -24.59 20.47
CA THR A 36 -93.47 -25.36 21.13
C THR A 36 -92.06 -24.96 20.64
N LEU A 37 -91.89 -24.66 19.34
CA LEU A 37 -90.63 -24.17 18.75
C LEU A 37 -90.84 -23.01 17.76
N SER A 38 -92.01 -22.35 17.79
CA SER A 38 -92.35 -21.19 16.94
C SER A 38 -92.16 -21.44 15.43
N LEU A 39 -92.64 -22.61 14.96
CA LEU A 39 -92.46 -23.06 13.57
C LEU A 39 -93.39 -22.35 12.56
N ASP A 40 -94.34 -21.55 13.04
CA ASP A 40 -95.35 -20.86 12.25
C ASP A 40 -94.95 -19.44 11.80
N GLY A 41 -93.76 -18.97 12.22
CA GLY A 41 -93.23 -17.65 11.85
C GLY A 41 -93.62 -16.51 12.79
N SER A 42 -94.22 -16.80 13.94
CA SER A 42 -94.35 -15.85 15.06
C SER A 42 -92.98 -15.54 15.70
N THR A 43 -92.92 -14.59 16.65
CA THR A 43 -91.66 -14.25 17.35
C THR A 43 -91.06 -15.49 18.00
N PRO A 44 -89.78 -15.86 17.69
CA PRO A 44 -89.17 -17.07 18.21
C PRO A 44 -89.24 -17.13 19.74
N ASN A 45 -89.60 -18.30 20.28
CA ASN A 45 -89.54 -18.51 21.73
C ASN A 45 -88.12 -18.28 22.24
N ALA A 46 -87.97 -17.41 23.23
CA ALA A 46 -86.74 -17.32 23.99
C ALA A 46 -86.55 -18.60 24.80
N LEU A 47 -85.58 -19.42 24.42
CA LEU A 47 -85.17 -20.57 25.21
C LEU A 47 -84.34 -20.08 26.39
N ASN A 48 -84.83 -20.28 27.61
CA ASN A 48 -84.12 -19.93 28.85
C ASN A 48 -83.15 -21.03 29.32
N ALA A 49 -83.03 -22.10 28.55
CA ALA A 49 -82.13 -23.23 28.76
C ALA A 49 -81.60 -23.73 27.40
N ASP A 50 -80.52 -24.51 27.43
CA ASP A 50 -79.92 -25.06 26.22
C ASP A 50 -80.88 -26.02 25.49
N LEU A 51 -80.81 -26.04 24.15
CA LEU A 51 -81.55 -26.98 23.33
C LEU A 51 -80.80 -28.31 23.27
N ASP A 52 -81.27 -29.29 24.04
CA ASP A 52 -80.79 -30.66 23.98
C ASP A 52 -81.55 -31.45 22.91
N LEU A 53 -80.82 -32.05 21.96
CA LEU A 53 -81.35 -32.86 20.86
C LEU A 53 -80.99 -34.34 20.99
N ASP A 54 -80.49 -34.77 22.15
CA ASP A 54 -80.11 -36.17 22.44
C ASP A 54 -79.15 -36.74 21.37
N SER A 55 -78.11 -35.97 21.04
CA SER A 55 -77.10 -36.28 20.00
C SER A 55 -77.62 -36.37 18.56
N ASN A 56 -78.82 -35.86 18.27
CA ASN A 56 -79.31 -35.73 16.89
C ASN A 56 -78.83 -34.43 16.24
N ASP A 57 -78.68 -34.46 14.91
CA ASP A 57 -78.19 -33.33 14.12
C ASP A 57 -79.28 -32.26 13.88
N ILE A 58 -78.86 -31.00 13.82
CA ILE A 58 -79.68 -29.93 13.25
C ILE A 58 -79.46 -29.89 11.74
N ILE A 59 -80.44 -30.39 10.98
CA ILE A 59 -80.36 -30.44 9.50
C ILE A 59 -80.99 -29.21 8.85
N ASN A 60 -80.57 -28.91 7.61
CA ASN A 60 -81.05 -27.78 6.79
C ASN A 60 -80.87 -26.38 7.42
N VAL A 61 -79.84 -26.19 8.25
CA VAL A 61 -79.46 -24.88 8.79
C VAL A 61 -78.62 -24.13 7.75
N GLY A 62 -79.11 -22.99 7.26
CA GLY A 62 -78.33 -22.14 6.35
C GLY A 62 -77.24 -21.35 7.08
N THR A 63 -77.59 -20.71 8.20
CA THR A 63 -76.64 -19.95 9.02
C THR A 63 -77.02 -20.06 10.49
N TYR A 64 -76.05 -20.37 11.34
CA TYR A 64 -76.19 -20.36 12.79
C TYR A 64 -75.66 -19.05 13.36
N TYR A 65 -76.50 -18.32 14.11
CA TYR A 65 -76.14 -17.05 14.76
C TYR A 65 -76.03 -17.25 16.27
N GLY A 66 -74.88 -17.71 16.73
CA GLY A 66 -74.54 -17.83 18.16
C GLY A 66 -73.29 -17.02 18.51
N GLN A 67 -73.06 -16.77 19.80
CA GLN A 67 -71.84 -16.08 20.27
C GLN A 67 -70.60 -16.98 20.16
N SER A 68 -70.78 -18.27 20.38
CA SER A 68 -69.72 -19.28 20.31
C SER A 68 -70.30 -20.64 19.96
N LEU A 69 -69.53 -21.43 19.20
CA LEU A 69 -69.80 -22.84 18.95
C LEU A 69 -68.66 -23.64 19.58
N ASN A 70 -68.96 -24.45 20.59
CA ASN A 70 -68.00 -25.34 21.22
C ASN A 70 -68.24 -26.77 20.70
N VAL A 71 -67.28 -27.30 19.96
CA VAL A 71 -67.36 -28.62 19.33
C VAL A 71 -66.09 -29.41 19.65
N ASN A 72 -66.24 -30.70 19.95
CA ASN A 72 -65.12 -31.61 20.14
C ASN A 72 -64.47 -32.00 18.81
N GLU A 73 -65.27 -32.04 17.74
CA GLU A 73 -64.83 -32.34 16.37
C GLU A 73 -65.65 -31.49 15.39
N ALA A 74 -64.99 -30.95 14.35
CA ALA A 74 -65.65 -30.21 13.29
C ALA A 74 -65.20 -30.74 11.93
N THR A 75 -66.16 -31.14 11.10
CA THR A 75 -65.95 -31.48 9.70
C THR A 75 -66.48 -30.35 8.83
N ILE A 76 -65.59 -29.63 8.13
CA ILE A 76 -65.94 -28.49 7.28
C ILE A 76 -65.56 -28.83 5.85
N GLY A 77 -66.51 -28.80 4.92
CA GLY A 77 -66.24 -29.13 3.51
C GLY A 77 -65.85 -30.58 3.25
N GLY A 78 -66.17 -31.50 4.17
CA GLY A 78 -65.82 -32.93 4.08
C GLY A 78 -64.50 -33.31 4.78
N GLU A 79 -63.77 -32.33 5.33
CA GLU A 79 -62.49 -32.56 6.02
C GLU A 79 -62.64 -32.33 7.53
N THR A 80 -62.20 -33.30 8.34
CA THR A 80 -62.19 -33.19 9.79
C THR A 80 -60.94 -32.42 10.24
N LEU A 81 -61.13 -31.31 10.98
CA LEU A 81 -60.04 -30.65 11.68
C LEU A 81 -59.68 -31.46 12.94
N ASN A 82 -58.66 -32.30 12.86
CA ASN A 82 -58.21 -33.13 13.98
C ASN A 82 -56.86 -32.64 14.58
N ALA A 83 -56.58 -33.10 15.80
CA ALA A 83 -55.36 -32.80 16.56
C ALA A 83 -54.05 -33.20 15.84
N ALA A 84 -54.10 -34.03 14.78
CA ALA A 84 -52.92 -34.42 14.01
C ALA A 84 -52.34 -33.27 13.17
N ALA A 85 -53.14 -32.24 12.86
CA ALA A 85 -52.63 -31.02 12.22
C ALA A 85 -51.77 -30.16 13.18
N LEU A 86 -51.97 -30.27 14.49
CA LEU A 86 -51.10 -29.61 15.49
C LEU A 86 -49.84 -30.42 15.80
N SER A 87 -49.88 -31.75 15.74
CA SER A 87 -48.70 -32.59 16.00
C SER A 87 -47.62 -32.49 14.91
N SER A 88 -48.00 -32.19 13.66
CA SER A 88 -47.06 -31.99 12.55
C SER A 88 -46.23 -30.71 12.68
N VAL A 89 -46.75 -29.67 13.34
CA VAL A 89 -46.02 -28.43 13.61
C VAL A 89 -44.95 -28.63 14.69
N ALA A 90 -45.26 -29.39 15.74
CA ALA A 90 -44.29 -29.73 16.78
C ALA A 90 -43.13 -30.58 16.23
N ALA A 91 -43.44 -31.60 15.41
CA ALA A 91 -42.42 -32.43 14.77
C ALA A 91 -41.52 -31.63 13.81
N LEU A 92 -42.07 -30.62 13.13
CA LEU A 92 -41.29 -29.73 12.28
C LEU A 92 -40.33 -28.85 13.08
N ALA A 93 -40.76 -28.36 14.26
CA ALA A 93 -39.91 -27.57 15.14
C ALA A 93 -38.72 -28.39 15.69
N GLU A 94 -38.97 -29.63 16.14
CA GLU A 94 -37.91 -30.55 16.59
C GLU A 94 -36.91 -30.87 15.46
N ALA A 95 -37.40 -31.03 14.22
CA ALA A 95 -36.55 -31.27 13.07
C ALA A 95 -35.66 -30.06 12.71
N ILE A 96 -36.17 -28.82 12.88
CA ILE A 96 -35.41 -27.59 12.67
C ILE A 96 -34.30 -27.48 13.72
N GLU A 97 -34.63 -27.65 15.00
CA GLU A 97 -33.65 -27.58 16.10
C GLU A 97 -32.56 -28.67 15.95
N SER A 98 -32.94 -29.88 15.56
CA SER A 98 -31.98 -30.95 15.25
C SER A 98 -31.04 -30.59 14.09
N THR A 99 -31.53 -29.85 13.10
CA THR A 99 -30.73 -29.45 11.93
C THR A 99 -29.75 -28.33 12.28
N GLU A 100 -30.18 -27.36 13.10
CA GLU A 100 -29.33 -26.27 13.60
C GLU A 100 -28.17 -26.81 14.46
N ASN A 101 -28.47 -27.73 15.40
CA ASN A 101 -27.45 -28.39 16.23
C ASN A 101 -26.44 -29.19 15.39
N ALA A 102 -26.90 -29.86 14.33
CA ALA A 102 -26.01 -30.59 13.42
C ALA A 102 -25.10 -29.65 12.61
N ALA A 103 -25.61 -28.47 12.21
CA ALA A 103 -24.83 -27.45 11.51
C ALA A 103 -23.75 -26.83 12.42
N GLU A 104 -24.07 -26.56 13.69
CA GLU A 104 -23.10 -26.06 14.67
C GLU A 104 -21.99 -27.09 14.96
N ALA A 105 -22.36 -28.36 15.13
CA ALA A 105 -21.40 -29.45 15.28
C ALA A 105 -20.48 -29.61 14.06
N ALA A 106 -21.02 -29.47 12.84
CA ALA A 106 -20.23 -29.51 11.61
C ALA A 106 -19.22 -28.36 11.52
N GLN A 107 -19.59 -27.15 11.95
CA GLN A 107 -18.67 -26.01 12.03
C GLN A 107 -17.56 -26.25 13.07
N GLY A 108 -17.89 -26.82 14.24
CA GLY A 108 -16.91 -27.21 15.25
C GLY A 108 -15.93 -28.27 14.74
N HIS A 109 -16.40 -29.29 14.03
CA HIS A 109 -15.54 -30.31 13.42
C HIS A 109 -14.65 -29.73 12.31
N ALA A 110 -15.14 -28.79 11.51
CA ALA A 110 -14.33 -28.12 10.49
C ALA A 110 -13.20 -27.29 11.13
N ALA A 111 -13.48 -26.58 12.22
CA ALA A 111 -12.47 -25.83 12.97
C ALA A 111 -11.40 -26.76 13.58
N LEU A 112 -11.81 -27.89 14.16
CA LEU A 112 -10.90 -28.91 14.69
C LEU A 112 -10.06 -29.57 13.58
N ALA A 113 -10.66 -29.84 12.42
CA ALA A 113 -9.95 -30.40 11.27
C ALA A 113 -8.91 -29.42 10.71
N MET A 114 -9.21 -28.12 10.66
CA MET A 114 -8.24 -27.08 10.29
C MET A 114 -7.09 -26.97 11.30
N ALA A 115 -7.40 -27.02 12.61
CA ALA A 115 -6.38 -27.02 13.65
C ALA A 115 -5.46 -28.26 13.56
N ALA A 116 -6.04 -29.45 13.35
CA ALA A 116 -5.31 -30.69 13.16
C ALA A 116 -4.45 -30.66 11.88
N ALA A 117 -4.97 -30.11 10.77
CA ALA A 117 -4.20 -29.93 9.53
C ALA A 117 -3.00 -29.00 9.73
N SER A 118 -3.14 -27.92 10.51
CA SER A 118 -2.00 -27.05 10.86
C SER A 118 -0.93 -27.77 11.70
N SER A 119 -1.36 -28.60 12.67
CA SER A 119 -0.42 -29.38 13.50
C SER A 119 0.32 -30.46 12.69
N LEU A 120 -0.31 -31.00 11.64
CA LEU A 120 0.33 -31.97 10.75
C LEU A 120 1.30 -31.31 9.77
N SER A 121 1.05 -30.07 9.32
CA SER A 121 2.05 -29.31 8.54
C SER A 121 3.28 -28.97 9.38
N ASP A 122 3.12 -28.71 10.68
CA ASP A 122 4.25 -28.49 11.58
C ASP A 122 5.10 -29.75 11.76
N VAL A 123 4.48 -30.94 11.85
CA VAL A 123 5.19 -32.23 11.94
C VAL A 123 5.85 -32.65 10.62
N SER A 124 5.35 -32.21 9.47
CA SER A 124 5.91 -32.58 8.14
C SER A 124 7.33 -32.04 7.87
N ASN A 125 7.81 -31.08 8.67
CA ASN A 125 9.16 -30.51 8.56
C ASN A 125 10.16 -31.11 9.55
N TRP A 126 9.76 -32.09 10.37
CA TRP A 126 10.60 -32.72 11.38
C TRP A 126 11.16 -34.04 10.86
N SER A 127 12.48 -34.18 10.92
CA SER A 127 13.19 -35.38 10.47
C SER A 127 13.84 -36.10 11.63
N ALA A 128 13.95 -37.43 11.51
CA ALA A 128 14.68 -38.27 12.45
C ALA A 128 16.16 -37.90 12.44
N ARG A 129 16.74 -37.74 13.63
CA ARG A 129 18.13 -37.33 13.83
C ARG A 129 18.95 -38.48 14.42
N PRO A 130 20.21 -38.65 13.95
CA PRO A 130 21.07 -39.73 14.40
C PRO A 130 21.58 -39.57 15.84
N SER A 131 21.44 -38.37 16.42
CA SER A 131 21.83 -38.03 17.77
C SER A 131 20.98 -36.86 18.29
N GLU A 132 21.05 -36.62 19.60
CA GLU A 132 20.35 -35.51 20.24
C GLU A 132 20.77 -34.17 19.61
N PRO A 133 19.83 -33.35 19.10
CA PRO A 133 20.13 -32.02 18.59
C PRO A 133 20.72 -31.10 19.67
N ILE A 134 21.69 -30.29 19.29
CA ILE A 134 22.38 -29.37 20.22
C ILE A 134 21.47 -28.23 20.71
N HIS A 135 20.48 -27.82 19.93
CA HIS A 135 19.50 -26.81 20.32
C HIS A 135 18.46 -27.35 21.31
N SER A 136 18.03 -26.52 22.25
CA SER A 136 17.16 -26.95 23.35
C SER A 136 15.67 -26.81 23.07
N GLY A 137 15.26 -25.87 22.20
CA GLY A 137 13.85 -25.50 22.03
C GLY A 137 13.09 -26.19 20.90
N LEU A 138 13.79 -26.88 19.98
CA LEU A 138 13.21 -27.42 18.73
C LEU A 138 13.53 -28.91 18.55
N LYS A 139 13.39 -29.71 19.60
CA LYS A 139 13.62 -31.16 19.56
C LYS A 139 12.64 -31.90 20.47
N PHE A 140 12.34 -33.15 20.13
CA PHE A 140 11.76 -34.10 21.08
C PHE A 140 12.21 -35.52 20.74
N GLU A 141 12.16 -36.41 21.72
CA GLU A 141 12.47 -37.83 21.55
C GLU A 141 11.16 -38.63 21.46
N GLN A 142 11.08 -39.50 20.46
CA GLN A 142 10.00 -40.46 20.31
C GLN A 142 10.59 -41.84 20.06
N ASP A 143 10.31 -42.79 20.95
CA ASP A 143 10.73 -44.20 20.83
C ASP A 143 12.25 -44.37 20.59
N GLY A 144 13.08 -43.58 21.30
CA GLY A 144 14.54 -43.60 21.15
C GLY A 144 15.07 -42.89 19.90
N THR A 145 14.20 -42.26 19.12
CA THR A 145 14.55 -41.47 17.94
C THR A 145 14.35 -39.99 18.22
N TRP A 146 15.41 -39.20 18.02
CA TRP A 146 15.30 -37.75 18.11
C TRP A 146 14.64 -37.19 16.85
N LEU A 147 13.67 -36.30 17.03
CA LEU A 147 13.02 -35.56 15.95
C LEU A 147 13.35 -34.08 16.11
N SER A 148 13.68 -33.44 14.98
CA SER A 148 14.01 -32.02 14.92
C SER A 148 13.75 -31.48 13.52
N PRO A 149 13.41 -30.21 13.35
CA PRO A 149 13.32 -29.59 12.03
C PRO A 149 14.72 -29.33 11.45
N ASP A 150 14.80 -29.15 10.12
CA ASP A 150 16.07 -28.88 9.43
C ASP A 150 16.60 -27.47 9.74
N TRP A 151 17.93 -27.33 9.80
CA TRP A 151 18.58 -26.04 9.97
C TRP A 151 18.36 -25.10 8.79
N ILE A 152 18.32 -23.82 9.11
CA ILE A 152 18.52 -22.74 8.14
C ILE A 152 19.96 -22.26 8.31
N ILE A 153 20.74 -22.26 7.23
CA ILE A 153 22.09 -21.71 7.25
C ILE A 153 22.06 -20.33 6.60
N MET A 154 22.44 -19.33 7.40
CA MET A 154 22.46 -17.93 7.02
C MET A 154 23.89 -17.39 7.05
N VAL A 155 24.33 -16.84 5.93
CA VAL A 155 25.58 -16.08 5.83
C VAL A 155 25.29 -14.61 6.00
N ALA A 156 26.07 -13.91 6.81
CA ALA A 156 26.05 -12.46 6.89
C ALA A 156 27.42 -11.90 6.49
N ALA A 157 27.44 -11.01 5.49
CA ALA A 157 28.67 -10.47 4.94
C ALA A 157 28.55 -8.99 4.58
N GLY A 158 29.70 -8.36 4.32
CA GLY A 158 29.80 -6.95 3.98
C GLY A 158 30.75 -6.19 4.91
N GLN A 159 30.38 -4.98 5.34
CA GLN A 159 31.28 -4.08 6.08
C GLN A 159 30.87 -3.84 7.55
N SER A 160 31.24 -2.69 8.11
CA SER A 160 31.06 -2.35 9.52
C SER A 160 29.60 -2.40 10.02
N ASN A 161 28.59 -2.09 9.18
CA ASN A 161 27.19 -2.23 9.57
C ASN A 161 26.74 -3.71 9.65
N SER A 162 27.32 -4.60 8.83
CA SER A 162 27.10 -6.05 8.91
C SER A 162 27.77 -6.67 10.14
N LEU A 163 29.00 -6.22 10.46
CA LEU A 163 29.73 -6.62 11.68
C LEU A 163 29.07 -6.06 12.97
N GLY A 164 28.42 -4.91 12.87
CA GLY A 164 28.00 -4.09 14.00
C GLY A 164 29.07 -3.05 14.38
N ASN A 165 28.61 -1.92 14.91
CA ASN A 165 29.48 -0.83 15.38
C ASN A 165 29.57 -0.83 16.92
N ALA A 166 30.75 -0.55 17.49
CA ALA A 166 30.95 -0.55 18.95
C ALA A 166 29.95 0.31 19.74
N ASN A 167 29.47 1.41 19.15
CA ASN A 167 28.54 2.34 19.78
C ASN A 167 27.06 1.98 19.54
N ALA A 168 26.77 0.91 18.80
CA ALA A 168 25.41 0.46 18.49
C ALA A 168 24.81 -0.36 19.64
N THR A 169 24.82 0.17 20.86
CA THR A 169 24.43 -0.54 22.10
C THR A 169 22.96 -0.37 22.50
N THR A 170 22.24 0.54 21.83
CA THR A 170 20.80 0.81 22.04
C THR A 170 19.91 -0.26 21.38
N GLY A 171 18.63 -0.32 21.72
CA GLY A 171 17.68 -1.30 21.16
C GLY A 171 17.50 -2.54 22.04
N GLY A 172 16.48 -3.33 21.72
CA GLY A 172 16.19 -4.57 22.44
C GLY A 172 17.24 -5.63 22.13
N LYS A 173 17.72 -6.31 23.17
CA LYS A 173 18.54 -7.52 23.08
C LYS A 173 17.72 -8.78 23.34
N THR A 174 16.40 -8.60 23.40
CA THR A 174 15.41 -9.64 23.62
C THR A 174 15.55 -10.68 22.51
N GLY A 175 16.01 -11.87 22.89
CA GLY A 175 16.33 -12.99 22.00
C GLY A 175 17.57 -13.79 22.41
N GLU A 176 18.40 -13.25 23.31
CA GLU A 176 19.55 -13.94 23.91
C GLU A 176 19.21 -15.21 24.72
N ALA A 177 17.92 -15.59 24.86
CA ALA A 177 17.48 -16.71 25.69
C ALA A 177 16.70 -17.80 24.93
N THR A 178 16.64 -17.76 23.60
CA THR A 178 16.00 -18.82 22.80
C THR A 178 17.10 -19.64 22.12
N GLY A 179 17.45 -20.79 22.71
CA GLY A 179 18.60 -21.63 22.32
C GLY A 179 18.50 -22.35 20.97
N ASN A 180 18.02 -21.64 19.95
CA ASN A 180 17.77 -22.06 18.59
C ASN A 180 18.53 -21.20 17.56
N VAL A 181 19.23 -20.14 17.99
CA VAL A 181 20.15 -19.36 17.13
C VAL A 181 21.59 -19.71 17.50
N TRP A 182 22.36 -20.12 16.51
CA TRP A 182 23.73 -20.57 16.66
C TRP A 182 24.63 -19.82 15.70
N ALA A 183 25.93 -19.78 15.99
CA ALA A 183 26.92 -19.13 15.17
C ALA A 183 28.20 -19.96 15.09
N TRP A 184 28.90 -19.83 13.98
CA TRP A 184 30.29 -20.25 13.86
C TRP A 184 31.19 -19.19 14.49
N ASP A 185 32.00 -19.56 15.48
CA ASP A 185 32.87 -18.62 16.20
C ASP A 185 34.32 -18.56 15.69
N GLY A 186 34.62 -19.32 14.63
CA GLY A 186 35.97 -19.52 14.09
C GLY A 186 36.61 -20.85 14.53
N SER A 187 35.99 -21.56 15.47
CA SER A 187 36.48 -22.86 15.96
C SER A 187 35.39 -23.91 16.13
N ASP A 188 34.22 -23.52 16.66
CA ASP A 188 33.09 -24.39 16.96
C ASP A 188 31.75 -23.75 16.61
N ILE A 189 30.70 -24.58 16.58
CA ILE A 189 29.31 -24.12 16.47
C ILE A 189 28.79 -23.86 17.89
N VAL A 190 28.52 -22.60 18.21
CA VAL A 190 28.14 -22.14 19.55
C VAL A 190 26.79 -21.43 19.54
N GLU A 191 26.14 -21.34 20.69
CA GLU A 191 24.91 -20.56 20.82
C GLU A 191 25.22 -19.07 20.60
N ALA A 192 24.49 -18.44 19.69
CA ALA A 192 24.77 -17.07 19.27
C ALA A 192 24.52 -16.10 20.44
N THR A 193 25.54 -15.33 20.83
CA THR A 193 25.44 -14.38 21.93
C THR A 193 26.06 -13.04 21.53
N LEU A 194 25.29 -11.95 21.59
CA LEU A 194 25.83 -10.60 21.34
C LEU A 194 26.93 -10.28 22.38
N GLY A 195 28.08 -9.78 21.92
CA GLY A 195 29.25 -9.58 22.79
C GLY A 195 30.20 -10.77 22.87
N ALA A 196 29.89 -11.89 22.21
CA ALA A 196 30.78 -13.04 22.03
C ALA A 196 31.06 -13.27 20.55
N ALA A 197 32.14 -13.99 20.24
CA ALA A 197 32.45 -14.39 18.86
C ALA A 197 31.24 -15.15 18.24
N PRO A 198 30.95 -14.94 16.94
CA PRO A 198 31.69 -14.12 15.97
C PRO A 198 31.33 -12.61 16.00
N PHE A 199 30.44 -12.19 16.90
CA PHE A 199 30.06 -10.78 17.03
C PHE A 199 31.15 -9.97 17.73
N ARG A 200 31.06 -8.63 17.64
CA ARG A 200 31.97 -7.74 18.37
C ARG A 200 31.89 -7.98 19.88
N THR A 201 33.07 -8.12 20.50
CA THR A 201 33.25 -8.32 21.94
C THR A 201 33.50 -7.03 22.72
N ASP A 202 33.29 -5.87 22.07
CA ASP A 202 33.54 -4.54 22.65
C ASP A 202 32.66 -4.25 23.89
N VAL A 203 33.14 -3.34 24.73
CA VAL A 203 32.43 -2.87 25.94
C VAL A 203 31.08 -2.27 25.54
N GLY A 204 30.00 -2.91 25.96
CA GLY A 204 28.62 -2.45 25.71
C GLY A 204 27.74 -3.42 24.93
N THR A 205 28.27 -4.57 24.47
CA THR A 205 27.52 -5.65 23.78
C THR A 205 26.68 -5.09 22.62
N PRO A 206 27.32 -4.68 21.51
CA PRO A 206 26.64 -4.04 20.39
C PRO A 206 25.59 -4.94 19.74
N ASN A 207 24.53 -4.33 19.22
CA ASN A 207 23.54 -5.03 18.39
C ASN A 207 24.13 -5.40 17.02
N ASN A 208 23.59 -6.46 16.42
CA ASN A 208 24.00 -6.96 15.11
C ASN A 208 22.77 -7.34 14.27
N THR A 209 22.74 -6.91 13.01
CA THR A 209 21.63 -7.16 12.07
C THR A 209 21.34 -8.66 11.90
N ALA A 210 22.38 -9.48 11.72
CA ALA A 210 22.25 -10.90 11.46
C ALA A 210 21.69 -11.65 12.67
N PHE A 211 22.11 -11.29 13.88
CA PHE A 211 21.55 -11.87 15.10
C PHE A 211 20.03 -11.69 15.18
N HIS A 212 19.55 -10.46 14.97
CA HIS A 212 18.12 -10.15 15.03
C HIS A 212 17.33 -10.82 13.91
N ALA A 213 17.89 -10.86 12.69
CA ALA A 213 17.28 -11.56 11.58
C ALA A 213 17.14 -13.07 11.87
N ALA A 214 18.22 -13.72 12.33
CA ALA A 214 18.22 -15.14 12.67
C ALA A 214 17.23 -15.47 13.78
N HIS A 215 17.20 -14.66 14.84
CA HIS A 215 16.28 -14.85 15.95
C HIS A 215 14.82 -14.81 15.49
N LYS A 216 14.45 -13.80 14.69
CA LYS A 216 13.08 -13.69 14.15
C LYS A 216 12.75 -14.84 13.21
N ILE A 217 13.66 -15.21 12.30
CA ILE A 217 13.45 -16.36 11.39
C ILE A 217 13.25 -17.65 12.18
N SER A 218 14.08 -17.88 13.21
CA SER A 218 14.01 -19.09 14.03
C SER A 218 12.68 -19.18 14.77
N ALA A 219 12.27 -18.09 15.42
CA ALA A 219 11.03 -18.02 16.18
C ALA A 219 9.79 -18.22 15.29
N GLU A 220 9.79 -17.67 14.07
CA GLU A 220 8.63 -17.67 13.18
C GLU A 220 8.48 -18.96 12.36
N LEU A 221 9.60 -19.62 12.05
CA LEU A 221 9.59 -20.89 11.33
C LEU A 221 9.68 -22.11 12.24
N ASN A 222 9.92 -21.92 13.55
CA ASN A 222 10.27 -22.99 14.47
C ASN A 222 11.43 -23.84 13.94
N ARG A 223 12.49 -23.19 13.44
CA ARG A 223 13.69 -23.85 12.88
C ARG A 223 14.96 -23.31 13.52
N PRO A 224 15.97 -24.15 13.78
CA PRO A 224 17.24 -23.64 14.25
C PRO A 224 17.96 -22.90 13.11
N VAL A 225 18.61 -21.79 13.43
CA VAL A 225 19.35 -20.97 12.47
C VAL A 225 20.83 -20.95 12.84
N LEU A 226 21.70 -21.27 11.88
CA LEU A 226 23.14 -21.12 12.00
C LEU A 226 23.58 -19.85 11.26
N ILE A 227 24.31 -18.98 11.95
CA ILE A 227 24.92 -17.76 11.42
C ILE A 227 26.38 -18.02 11.09
N ILE A 228 26.78 -17.70 9.86
CA ILE A 228 28.18 -17.61 9.44
C ILE A 228 28.45 -16.14 9.12
N LEU A 229 29.23 -15.46 9.96
CA LEU A 229 29.48 -14.02 9.84
C LEU A 229 30.89 -13.77 9.28
N HIS A 230 30.97 -13.19 8.08
CA HIS A 230 32.24 -12.77 7.48
C HIS A 230 32.12 -11.32 7.00
N SER A 231 32.49 -10.38 7.85
CA SER A 231 32.35 -8.94 7.58
C SER A 231 33.68 -8.22 7.75
N VAL A 232 34.07 -7.43 6.74
CA VAL A 232 35.35 -6.71 6.69
C VAL A 232 35.09 -5.21 6.67
N ALA A 233 35.29 -4.54 7.81
CA ALA A 233 35.03 -3.11 7.94
C ALA A 233 35.88 -2.27 6.96
N GLY A 234 35.26 -1.25 6.36
CA GLY A 234 35.93 -0.35 5.41
C GLY A 234 36.25 -0.96 4.05
N SER A 235 35.75 -2.15 3.74
CA SER A 235 36.00 -2.82 2.46
C SER A 235 35.11 -2.30 1.33
N ALA A 236 35.72 -2.06 0.16
CA ALA A 236 35.02 -1.73 -1.08
C ALA A 236 34.63 -3.00 -1.86
N ILE A 237 33.55 -2.92 -2.64
CA ILE A 237 32.94 -4.01 -3.41
C ILE A 237 33.95 -4.73 -4.31
N GLY A 238 34.98 -4.04 -4.79
CA GLY A 238 36.04 -4.62 -5.63
C GLY A 238 36.82 -5.76 -4.95
N THR A 239 36.88 -5.78 -3.62
CA THR A 239 37.54 -6.86 -2.84
C THR A 239 36.66 -8.09 -2.65
N TRP A 240 35.36 -7.97 -2.92
CA TRP A 240 34.33 -8.99 -2.75
C TRP A 240 33.91 -9.66 -4.05
N LEU A 241 34.46 -9.24 -5.19
CA LEU A 241 34.12 -9.85 -6.48
C LEU A 241 34.84 -11.19 -6.65
N PRO A 242 34.18 -12.22 -7.21
CA PRO A 242 34.84 -13.46 -7.61
C PRO A 242 35.98 -13.21 -8.61
N PRO A 243 37.03 -14.05 -8.62
CA PRO A 243 38.09 -13.97 -9.62
C PRO A 243 37.55 -14.18 -11.05
N TYR A 244 37.91 -13.31 -12.01
CA TYR A 244 37.61 -13.48 -13.45
C TYR A 244 38.78 -13.03 -14.33
N SER A 245 38.84 -13.53 -15.58
CA SER A 245 39.95 -13.23 -16.51
C SER A 245 39.98 -11.75 -16.91
N GLY A 246 41.14 -11.10 -16.71
CA GLY A 246 41.37 -9.70 -17.08
C GLY A 246 41.29 -8.67 -15.94
N ASN A 247 41.12 -9.10 -14.68
CA ASN A 247 41.22 -8.22 -13.53
C ASN A 247 42.66 -8.22 -12.96
N SER A 248 43.40 -7.12 -13.19
CA SER A 248 44.78 -6.93 -12.68
C SER A 248 44.85 -6.08 -11.40
N ASN A 249 43.72 -5.65 -10.84
CA ASN A 249 43.68 -5.07 -9.50
C ASN A 249 43.58 -6.23 -8.49
N VAL A 250 44.24 -6.12 -7.34
CA VAL A 250 44.28 -7.12 -6.27
C VAL A 250 42.85 -7.38 -5.74
N ALA A 251 42.07 -8.20 -6.44
CA ALA A 251 40.62 -8.34 -6.30
C ALA A 251 40.24 -9.77 -5.90
N GLY A 252 39.31 -9.89 -4.95
CA GLY A 252 38.76 -11.16 -4.48
C GLY A 252 39.27 -11.64 -3.12
N THR A 253 40.07 -10.88 -2.38
CA THR A 253 40.56 -11.31 -1.05
C THR A 253 39.44 -11.57 -0.06
N ASN A 254 38.44 -10.69 0.02
CA ASN A 254 37.29 -10.89 0.92
C ASN A 254 36.32 -11.93 0.35
N TRP A 255 36.28 -12.09 -0.99
CA TRP A 255 35.56 -13.20 -1.60
C TRP A 255 36.17 -14.55 -1.21
N THR A 256 37.49 -14.70 -1.30
CA THR A 256 38.20 -15.90 -0.86
C THR A 256 38.00 -16.14 0.64
N GLY A 257 38.20 -15.11 1.47
CA GLY A 257 37.97 -15.23 2.91
C GLY A 257 36.54 -15.65 3.27
N LEU A 258 35.53 -15.12 2.58
CA LEU A 258 34.14 -15.54 2.75
C LEU A 258 33.94 -17.03 2.42
N ASN A 259 34.53 -17.51 1.32
CA ASN A 259 34.39 -18.91 0.91
C ASN A 259 35.15 -19.86 1.85
N ASP A 260 36.31 -19.45 2.34
CA ASP A 260 37.09 -20.21 3.33
C ASP A 260 36.29 -20.31 4.64
N GLU A 261 35.76 -19.19 5.14
CA GLU A 261 34.94 -19.15 6.35
C GLU A 261 33.69 -20.04 6.24
N ILE A 262 32.98 -19.97 5.11
CA ILE A 262 31.83 -20.85 4.86
C ILE A 262 32.26 -22.32 4.83
N SER A 263 33.40 -22.63 4.21
CA SER A 263 33.90 -24.01 4.12
C SER A 263 34.27 -24.59 5.48
N ASP A 264 34.94 -23.79 6.32
CA ASP A 264 35.33 -24.17 7.68
C ASP A 264 34.09 -24.34 8.56
N ALA A 265 33.16 -23.38 8.52
CA ALA A 265 31.90 -23.44 9.25
C ALA A 265 31.05 -24.65 8.83
N MET A 266 30.94 -24.96 7.54
CA MET A 266 30.20 -26.12 7.04
C MET A 266 30.85 -27.45 7.45
N THR A 267 32.18 -27.47 7.56
CA THR A 267 32.91 -28.64 8.06
C THR A 267 32.57 -28.88 9.53
N ALA A 268 32.63 -27.84 10.37
CA ALA A 268 32.24 -27.92 11.77
C ALA A 268 30.74 -28.22 11.95
N ALA A 269 29.90 -27.67 11.08
CA ALA A 269 28.45 -27.86 11.08
C ALA A 269 28.01 -29.25 10.58
N SER A 270 28.89 -30.03 9.95
CA SER A 270 28.53 -31.30 9.30
C SER A 270 27.81 -32.29 10.22
N VAL A 271 28.19 -32.38 11.49
CA VAL A 271 27.53 -33.20 12.50
C VAL A 271 26.31 -32.50 13.12
N PRO A 272 26.44 -31.30 13.73
CA PRO A 272 25.32 -30.65 14.42
C PRO A 272 24.19 -30.20 13.49
N CYS A 273 24.50 -29.97 12.21
CA CYS A 273 23.54 -29.60 11.16
C CYS A 273 23.24 -30.74 10.18
N TRP A 274 23.53 -31.99 10.57
CA TRP A 274 23.13 -33.22 9.87
C TRP A 274 23.51 -33.28 8.38
N GLY A 275 24.72 -32.83 8.06
CA GLY A 275 25.29 -32.89 6.73
C GLY A 275 24.74 -31.84 5.76
N LYS A 276 23.95 -30.87 6.23
CA LYS A 276 23.56 -29.72 5.41
C LYS A 276 24.83 -28.98 4.96
N SER A 277 24.99 -28.85 3.66
CA SER A 277 26.18 -28.28 3.01
C SER A 277 25.89 -27.03 2.19
N THR A 278 24.64 -26.55 2.24
CA THR A 278 24.16 -25.41 1.46
C THR A 278 23.62 -24.29 2.35
N VAL A 279 23.81 -23.05 1.89
CA VAL A 279 23.34 -21.80 2.49
C VAL A 279 21.98 -21.45 1.91
N ASP A 280 21.02 -21.15 2.79
CA ASP A 280 19.65 -20.78 2.41
C ASP A 280 19.49 -19.27 2.21
N LEU A 281 20.28 -18.47 2.93
CA LEU A 281 20.14 -17.02 2.99
C LEU A 281 21.49 -16.32 3.10
N VAL A 282 21.70 -15.29 2.28
CA VAL A 282 22.80 -14.33 2.44
C VAL A 282 22.23 -12.98 2.81
N LEU A 283 22.64 -12.45 3.95
CA LEU A 283 22.46 -11.06 4.34
C LEU A 283 23.69 -10.25 3.95
N TRP A 284 23.48 -9.21 3.16
CA TRP A 284 24.56 -8.39 2.62
C TRP A 284 24.40 -6.93 3.05
N GLN A 285 25.41 -6.35 3.70
CA GLN A 285 25.43 -4.90 3.98
C GLN A 285 26.80 -4.30 3.68
N GLN A 286 26.91 -3.68 2.50
CA GLN A 286 28.14 -3.02 2.04
C GLN A 286 27.81 -1.85 1.10
N GLY A 287 28.61 -0.79 1.20
CA GLY A 287 28.62 0.27 0.19
C GLY A 287 29.14 1.63 0.67
N GLU A 288 29.28 1.85 1.98
CA GLU A 288 29.76 3.13 2.50
C GLU A 288 31.23 3.40 2.16
N ALA A 289 32.01 2.36 1.82
CA ALA A 289 33.39 2.49 1.35
C ALA A 289 33.54 2.81 -0.16
N GLU A 290 32.44 2.97 -0.91
CA GLU A 290 32.50 3.24 -2.36
C GLU A 290 32.85 4.69 -2.71
N TYR A 291 33.18 5.55 -1.75
CA TYR A 291 33.46 6.97 -1.98
C TYR A 291 34.59 7.24 -3.00
N ALA A 292 35.50 6.28 -3.21
CA ALA A 292 36.59 6.36 -4.17
C ALA A 292 36.24 5.78 -5.55
N LEU A 293 35.11 5.08 -5.69
CA LEU A 293 34.65 4.52 -6.94
C LEU A 293 33.89 5.60 -7.73
N SER A 294 34.40 5.94 -8.91
CA SER A 294 33.71 6.84 -9.84
C SER A 294 33.69 6.25 -11.25
N PRO A 295 32.53 6.19 -11.93
CA PRO A 295 31.21 6.62 -11.44
C PRO A 295 30.43 5.50 -10.73
N LEU A 296 29.73 5.84 -9.64
CA LEU A 296 28.97 4.89 -8.80
C LEU A 296 27.80 4.23 -9.51
N TYR A 297 27.24 4.83 -10.56
CA TYR A 297 26.15 4.22 -11.34
C TYR A 297 26.56 2.93 -12.06
N THR A 298 27.85 2.60 -12.10
CA THR A 298 28.35 1.36 -12.70
C THR A 298 28.21 0.13 -11.80
N LEU A 299 27.82 0.32 -10.53
CA LEU A 299 27.65 -0.77 -9.57
C LEU A 299 26.60 -1.78 -10.03
N SER A 300 25.42 -1.30 -10.46
CA SER A 300 24.32 -2.13 -10.96
C SER A 300 24.60 -2.78 -12.31
N ASN A 301 25.49 -2.18 -13.13
CA ASN A 301 25.81 -2.69 -14.46
C ASN A 301 26.73 -3.91 -14.43
N ASN A 302 27.75 -3.89 -13.56
CA ASN A 302 28.84 -4.89 -13.63
C ASN A 302 29.22 -5.50 -12.27
N ARG A 303 29.30 -4.70 -11.20
CA ARG A 303 29.90 -5.16 -9.93
C ARG A 303 28.93 -5.97 -9.08
N TYR A 304 27.72 -5.47 -8.87
CA TYR A 304 26.68 -6.22 -8.16
C TYR A 304 26.24 -7.48 -8.93
N PRO A 305 26.03 -7.44 -10.26
CA PRO A 305 25.86 -8.65 -11.05
C PRO A 305 26.97 -9.68 -10.86
N ALA A 306 28.25 -9.26 -10.89
CA ALA A 306 29.37 -10.18 -10.72
C ALA A 306 29.39 -10.82 -9.31
N LEU A 307 29.12 -10.04 -8.26
CA LEU A 307 28.99 -10.55 -6.90
C LEU A 307 27.85 -11.59 -6.81
N LEU A 308 26.66 -11.23 -7.30
CA LEU A 308 25.48 -12.10 -7.25
C LEU A 308 25.67 -13.37 -8.09
N SER A 309 26.24 -13.26 -9.30
CA SER A 309 26.62 -14.42 -10.10
C SER A 309 27.55 -15.33 -9.33
N GLY A 310 28.55 -14.78 -8.62
CA GLY A 310 29.43 -15.56 -7.76
C GLY A 310 28.65 -16.28 -6.66
N MET A 311 27.82 -15.55 -5.91
CA MET A 311 27.04 -16.10 -4.81
C MET A 311 26.11 -17.22 -5.28
N TYR A 312 25.35 -17.02 -6.35
CA TYR A 312 24.39 -18.02 -6.84
C TYR A 312 25.02 -19.21 -7.58
N SER A 313 26.29 -19.10 -7.99
CA SER A 313 27.02 -20.20 -8.64
C SER A 313 28.01 -20.90 -7.72
N ALA A 314 28.17 -20.41 -6.50
CA ALA A 314 29.03 -21.04 -5.50
C ALA A 314 28.52 -22.43 -5.12
N SER A 315 29.43 -23.34 -4.80
CA SER A 315 29.09 -24.74 -4.45
C SER A 315 28.28 -24.86 -3.15
N TRP A 316 28.37 -23.86 -2.28
CA TRP A 316 27.60 -23.78 -1.04
C TRP A 316 26.23 -23.12 -1.23
N ALA A 317 25.87 -22.65 -2.42
CA ALA A 317 24.58 -21.99 -2.63
C ALA A 317 23.45 -23.01 -2.82
N GLU A 318 22.42 -22.94 -1.98
CA GLU A 318 21.19 -23.68 -2.23
C GLU A 318 20.54 -23.20 -3.55
N PRO A 319 19.96 -24.08 -4.39
CA PRO A 319 19.25 -23.69 -5.61
C PRO A 319 18.22 -22.56 -5.44
N ASN A 320 17.61 -22.44 -4.25
CA ASN A 320 16.64 -21.39 -3.92
C ASN A 320 17.18 -20.34 -2.94
N MET A 321 18.49 -20.29 -2.73
CA MET A 321 19.15 -19.33 -1.83
C MET A 321 18.70 -17.90 -2.17
N GLN A 322 18.31 -17.14 -1.14
CA GLN A 322 18.02 -15.71 -1.28
C GLN A 322 19.22 -14.86 -0.90
N VAL A 323 19.37 -13.71 -1.57
CA VAL A 323 20.30 -12.64 -1.16
C VAL A 323 19.46 -11.43 -0.77
N ILE A 324 19.58 -10.98 0.47
CA ILE A 324 18.88 -9.81 1.00
C ILE A 324 19.91 -8.74 1.35
N VAL A 325 19.82 -7.61 0.67
CA VAL A 325 20.72 -6.48 0.86
C VAL A 325 20.11 -5.47 1.82
N GLY A 326 20.84 -5.08 2.85
CA GLY A 326 20.43 -3.95 3.69
C GLY A 326 21.00 -2.67 3.13
N GLU A 327 20.13 -1.68 2.92
CA GLU A 327 20.57 -0.35 2.50
C GLU A 327 21.59 0.23 3.50
N CYS A 328 22.55 0.97 2.96
CA CYS A 328 23.40 1.87 3.73
C CYS A 328 22.52 2.94 4.40
N LEU A 329 23.00 3.54 5.50
CA LEU A 329 22.28 4.62 6.17
C LEU A 329 21.90 5.73 5.15
N PRO A 330 20.62 6.12 5.05
CA PRO A 330 20.20 7.14 4.09
C PRO A 330 20.95 8.46 4.27
N GLN A 331 21.53 8.97 3.18
CA GLN A 331 22.19 10.28 3.13
C GLN A 331 21.41 11.24 2.23
N ALA A 332 21.75 12.53 2.29
CA ALA A 332 21.20 13.52 1.37
C ALA A 332 21.44 13.11 -0.10
N SER A 333 20.51 13.48 -0.97
CA SER A 333 20.57 13.15 -2.41
C SER A 333 21.92 13.54 -3.02
N GLY A 334 22.57 12.57 -3.67
CA GLY A 334 23.90 12.72 -4.27
C GLY A 334 25.06 12.19 -3.42
N GLY A 335 24.85 11.87 -2.14
CA GLY A 335 25.86 11.21 -1.30
C GLY A 335 26.18 9.77 -1.71
N THR A 336 27.36 9.27 -1.36
CA THR A 336 27.82 7.91 -1.72
C THR A 336 26.82 6.83 -1.28
N ALA A 337 26.36 6.85 -0.02
CA ALA A 337 25.42 5.84 0.48
C ALA A 337 24.07 5.93 -0.22
N TYR A 338 23.60 7.15 -0.53
CA TYR A 338 22.39 7.36 -1.32
C TYR A 338 22.54 6.73 -2.72
N GLN A 339 23.64 6.99 -3.41
CA GLN A 339 23.86 6.45 -4.76
C GLN A 339 24.01 4.92 -4.75
N VAL A 340 24.70 4.35 -3.76
CA VAL A 340 24.80 2.89 -3.58
C VAL A 340 23.43 2.25 -3.38
N ASN A 341 22.59 2.83 -2.53
CA ASN A 341 21.22 2.34 -2.28
C ASN A 341 20.39 2.38 -3.56
N GLU A 342 20.50 3.45 -4.34
CA GLU A 342 19.83 3.57 -5.65
C GLU A 342 20.27 2.46 -6.62
N GLU A 343 21.57 2.09 -6.64
CA GLU A 343 22.04 1.03 -7.52
C GLU A 343 21.57 -0.38 -7.09
N TRP A 344 21.44 -0.64 -5.79
CA TRP A 344 20.83 -1.88 -5.30
C TRP A 344 19.34 -1.93 -5.62
N ALA A 345 18.62 -0.82 -5.42
CA ALA A 345 17.20 -0.70 -5.75
C ALA A 345 16.95 -0.88 -7.26
N LYS A 346 17.80 -0.30 -8.12
CA LYS A 346 17.75 -0.51 -9.59
C LYS A 346 17.91 -1.99 -9.95
N LEU A 347 18.87 -2.67 -9.34
CA LEU A 347 19.15 -4.07 -9.65
C LEU A 347 18.03 -5.01 -9.19
N ALA A 348 17.50 -4.81 -7.99
CA ALA A 348 16.35 -5.56 -7.47
C ALA A 348 15.07 -5.25 -8.27
N GLY A 349 14.87 -3.99 -8.67
CA GLY A 349 13.72 -3.56 -9.45
C GLY A 349 13.73 -3.97 -10.92
N GLY A 350 14.89 -4.33 -11.47
CA GLY A 350 15.04 -4.76 -12.87
C GLY A 350 14.49 -6.16 -13.18
N GLY A 351 14.12 -6.96 -12.18
CA GLY A 351 13.51 -8.29 -12.34
C GLY A 351 14.46 -9.40 -12.83
N ALA A 352 15.70 -9.06 -13.20
CA ALA A 352 16.71 -10.04 -13.65
C ALA A 352 17.21 -10.95 -12.52
N TRP A 353 17.00 -10.55 -11.26
CA TRP A 353 17.48 -11.27 -10.08
C TRP A 353 16.31 -11.62 -9.15
N PRO A 354 15.51 -12.65 -9.47
CA PRO A 354 14.27 -12.97 -8.76
C PRO A 354 14.48 -13.43 -7.30
N ARG A 355 15.73 -13.71 -6.92
CA ARG A 355 16.14 -14.14 -5.56
C ARG A 355 16.88 -13.04 -4.79
N LEU A 356 17.01 -11.85 -5.37
CA LEU A 356 17.54 -10.65 -4.73
C LEU A 356 16.41 -9.81 -4.15
N ALA A 357 16.57 -9.36 -2.91
CA ALA A 357 15.71 -8.36 -2.31
C ALA A 357 16.53 -7.30 -1.57
N VAL A 358 15.91 -6.15 -1.31
CA VAL A 358 16.54 -5.04 -0.59
C VAL A 358 15.67 -4.68 0.63
N ALA A 359 16.29 -4.62 1.80
CA ALA A 359 15.71 -4.13 3.04
C ALA A 359 16.04 -2.64 3.20
N THR A 360 15.00 -1.82 3.30
CA THR A 360 15.20 -0.36 3.32
C THR A 360 15.74 0.14 4.66
N GLY A 361 16.67 1.10 4.56
CA GLY A 361 17.23 1.86 5.68
C GLY A 361 16.42 3.10 6.02
N ARG A 362 15.28 3.35 5.36
CA ARG A 362 14.43 4.52 5.61
C ARG A 362 13.97 4.56 7.07
N ASP A 363 13.98 5.76 7.63
CA ASP A 363 13.59 6.09 9.02
C ASP A 363 14.49 5.46 10.10
N LEU A 364 15.59 4.82 9.69
CA LEU A 364 16.60 4.33 10.61
C LEU A 364 17.59 5.44 10.95
N THR A 365 18.15 5.35 12.15
CA THR A 365 18.97 6.39 12.77
C THR A 365 20.40 5.93 12.98
N THR A 366 21.31 6.88 13.12
CA THR A 366 22.72 6.66 13.39
C THR A 366 23.02 6.54 14.89
N THR A 367 24.16 5.96 15.25
CA THR A 367 24.77 6.10 16.59
C THR A 367 25.03 7.56 16.98
N GLY A 368 25.22 8.47 16.00
CA GLY A 368 25.64 9.86 16.24
C GLY A 368 27.07 10.01 16.77
N SER A 369 27.82 8.91 16.84
CA SER A 369 29.18 8.84 17.42
C SER A 369 30.30 8.90 16.37
N ASP A 370 29.94 8.90 15.09
CA ASP A 370 30.90 8.89 13.99
C ASP A 370 31.60 10.25 13.86
N VAL A 371 32.91 10.24 13.68
CA VAL A 371 33.70 11.45 13.40
C VAL A 371 33.86 11.55 11.88
N GLY A 372 33.26 12.56 11.25
CA GLY A 372 33.31 12.76 9.79
C GLY A 372 32.03 12.34 9.08
N GLN A 373 32.08 11.37 8.17
CA GLN A 373 30.87 10.82 7.54
C GLN A 373 30.09 9.96 8.54
N ILE A 374 28.82 10.31 8.73
CA ILE A 374 27.88 9.56 9.55
C ILE A 374 27.39 8.36 8.72
N VAL A 375 27.78 7.16 9.13
CA VAL A 375 27.59 5.94 8.32
C VAL A 375 27.11 4.75 9.13
N HIS A 376 27.28 4.74 10.45
CA HIS A 376 26.88 3.61 11.29
C HIS A 376 25.47 3.75 11.85
N TYR A 377 24.68 2.68 11.73
CA TYR A 377 23.36 2.56 12.35
C TYR A 377 23.45 2.50 13.88
N SER A 378 22.47 3.09 14.57
CA SER A 378 22.25 2.87 15.99
C SER A 378 21.92 1.40 16.26
N GLY A 379 22.06 0.94 17.50
CA GLY A 379 21.74 -0.45 17.83
C GLY A 379 20.26 -0.79 17.61
N ALA A 380 19.34 0.12 17.93
CA ALA A 380 17.92 -0.03 17.64
C ALA A 380 17.65 -0.12 16.12
N SER A 381 18.43 0.60 15.32
CA SER A 381 18.33 0.54 13.86
C SER A 381 18.93 -0.73 13.25
N LEU A 382 20.01 -1.29 13.83
CA LEU A 382 20.51 -2.62 13.42
C LEU A 382 19.50 -3.72 13.76
N GLN A 383 18.85 -3.65 14.92
CA GLN A 383 17.75 -4.54 15.28
C GLN A 383 16.61 -4.47 14.27
N GLU A 384 16.14 -3.25 13.97
CA GLU A 384 15.05 -3.04 13.02
C GLU A 384 15.43 -3.49 11.59
N MET A 385 16.65 -3.19 11.14
CA MET A 385 17.14 -3.69 9.85
C MET A 385 17.12 -5.22 9.79
N GLY A 386 17.56 -5.89 10.87
CA GLY A 386 17.52 -7.36 10.96
C GLY A 386 16.09 -7.90 10.88
N ASN A 387 15.15 -7.25 11.58
CA ASN A 387 13.73 -7.60 11.50
C ASN A 387 13.16 -7.45 10.08
N ARG A 388 13.52 -6.37 9.38
CA ARG A 388 13.11 -6.12 7.99
C ARG A 388 13.66 -7.20 7.06
N MET A 389 14.94 -7.55 7.17
CA MET A 389 15.54 -8.62 6.38
C MET A 389 14.88 -9.98 6.64
N ALA A 390 14.56 -10.29 7.90
CA ALA A 390 13.81 -11.50 8.25
C ALA A 390 12.41 -11.50 7.64
N ASP A 391 11.67 -10.39 7.70
CA ASP A 391 10.32 -10.31 7.09
C ASP A 391 10.34 -10.57 5.60
N ILE A 392 11.40 -10.16 4.90
CA ILE A 392 11.61 -10.44 3.48
C ILE A 392 11.78 -11.94 3.23
N PHE A 393 12.69 -12.57 3.98
CA PHE A 393 12.92 -14.01 3.87
C PHE A 393 11.65 -14.82 4.17
N LEU A 394 10.91 -14.41 5.20
CA LEU A 394 9.63 -14.99 5.62
C LEU A 394 8.47 -14.67 4.66
N ARG A 395 8.71 -13.88 3.60
CA ARG A 395 7.72 -13.41 2.62
C ARG A 395 6.57 -12.60 3.24
N ARG A 396 6.80 -12.00 4.41
CA ARG A 396 5.87 -11.09 5.11
C ARG A 396 6.04 -9.64 4.66
N ALA A 397 7.22 -9.33 4.15
CA ALA A 397 7.50 -8.14 3.36
C ALA A 397 8.06 -8.60 2.01
N ILE A 398 7.81 -7.83 0.95
CA ILE A 398 8.37 -8.15 -0.38
C ILE A 398 9.81 -7.60 -0.52
N GLY A 399 10.37 -7.08 0.58
CA GLY A 399 11.47 -6.11 0.55
C GLY A 399 11.00 -4.84 -0.14
N THR A 400 11.90 -3.93 -0.51
CA THR A 400 11.61 -3.09 -1.67
C THR A 400 11.60 -3.99 -2.90
N ALA A 401 10.52 -4.75 -3.05
CA ALA A 401 9.99 -4.95 -4.37
C ALA A 401 9.53 -3.59 -4.87
N PRO A 402 9.78 -3.31 -6.16
CA PRO A 402 9.11 -2.30 -6.97
C PRO A 402 7.92 -1.59 -6.33
N GLN A 403 6.90 -2.30 -5.85
CA GLN A 403 5.65 -1.67 -5.44
C GLN A 403 5.72 -0.66 -4.30
N ALA A 404 6.47 -0.79 -3.20
CA ALA A 404 6.41 0.27 -2.17
C ALA A 404 7.21 1.53 -2.55
N GLN A 405 8.22 1.39 -3.42
CA GLN A 405 8.93 2.52 -4.05
C GLN A 405 8.21 3.04 -5.32
N TYR A 406 7.37 2.23 -5.97
CA TYR A 406 6.59 2.61 -7.16
C TYR A 406 5.14 3.06 -6.87
N GLU A 407 4.52 2.59 -5.80
CA GLU A 407 3.27 3.11 -5.22
C GLU A 407 3.54 4.46 -4.55
N ALA A 408 4.77 4.69 -4.07
CA ALA A 408 5.27 6.03 -3.78
C ALA A 408 5.62 6.84 -5.06
N SER A 409 5.94 6.17 -6.18
CA SER A 409 6.28 6.82 -7.46
C SER A 409 5.07 7.35 -8.24
N ASP A 410 3.90 6.73 -8.07
CA ASP A 410 2.63 7.24 -8.61
C ASP A 410 2.18 8.54 -7.89
N ALA A 411 2.73 8.84 -6.72
CA ALA A 411 2.48 10.08 -5.99
C ALA A 411 3.45 11.24 -6.36
N THR A 412 4.57 10.98 -7.06
CA THR A 412 5.69 11.96 -7.19
C THR A 412 6.09 12.36 -8.62
N GLY A 413 5.42 11.88 -9.66
CA GLY A 413 5.67 12.32 -11.04
C GLY A 413 6.85 11.61 -11.73
N SER A 414 6.83 10.28 -11.75
CA SER A 414 7.72 9.41 -12.53
C SER A 414 6.94 8.28 -13.20
N MET A 415 7.47 7.67 -14.26
CA MET A 415 6.88 6.53 -14.97
C MET A 415 7.93 5.52 -15.44
N ILE A 416 7.54 4.27 -15.68
CA ILE A 416 8.37 3.28 -16.36
C ILE A 416 7.92 3.16 -17.82
N TRP A 417 8.87 3.32 -18.76
CA TRP A 417 8.62 3.13 -20.18
C TRP A 417 9.73 2.28 -20.81
N LYS A 418 9.34 1.18 -21.47
CA LYS A 418 10.24 0.18 -22.06
C LYS A 418 11.37 -0.27 -21.11
N GLY A 419 11.02 -0.51 -19.84
CA GLY A 419 11.98 -0.96 -18.82
C GLY A 419 12.95 0.12 -18.30
N LYS A 420 12.77 1.39 -18.69
CA LYS A 420 13.55 2.52 -18.17
C LYS A 420 12.67 3.44 -17.31
N LEU A 421 13.27 4.03 -16.28
CA LEU A 421 12.63 5.03 -15.42
C LEU A 421 12.69 6.41 -16.07
N TYR A 422 11.56 7.08 -16.08
CA TYR A 422 11.40 8.43 -16.56
C TYR A 422 10.83 9.31 -15.45
N ALA A 423 11.33 10.54 -15.33
CA ALA A 423 10.75 11.57 -14.49
C ALA A 423 9.89 12.51 -15.32
N ARG A 424 8.77 12.96 -14.76
CA ARG A 424 7.93 13.99 -15.37
C ARG A 424 8.65 15.32 -15.30
N LEU A 425 8.86 15.95 -16.46
CA LEU A 425 9.39 17.31 -16.51
C LEU A 425 8.28 18.34 -16.33
N ILE A 426 7.26 18.25 -17.18
CA ILE A 426 6.21 19.26 -17.29
C ILE A 426 4.92 18.62 -17.80
N ASP A 427 3.79 19.17 -17.36
CA ASP A 427 2.44 18.93 -17.88
C ASP A 427 1.92 20.23 -18.49
N MET A 428 1.32 20.16 -19.68
CA MET A 428 0.97 21.32 -20.49
C MET A 428 -0.38 21.14 -21.17
N THR A 429 -1.11 22.23 -21.33
CA THR A 429 -2.34 22.26 -22.13
C THR A 429 -2.24 23.28 -23.25
N PHE A 430 -2.70 22.88 -24.43
CA PHE A 430 -2.69 23.66 -25.65
C PHE A 430 -4.11 23.83 -26.18
N ASP A 431 -4.38 24.99 -26.76
CA ASP A 431 -5.52 25.21 -27.63
C ASP A 431 -5.34 24.51 -28.99
N PRO A 432 -6.44 24.33 -29.76
CA PRO A 432 -6.39 23.91 -31.14
C PRO A 432 -5.32 24.63 -31.95
N SER A 433 -4.50 23.86 -32.68
CA SER A 433 -3.73 24.39 -33.80
C SER A 433 -4.67 24.57 -34.98
N ASN A 434 -4.87 25.83 -35.38
CA ASN A 434 -5.87 26.20 -36.38
C ASN A 434 -5.29 26.37 -37.80
N THR A 435 -3.97 26.32 -37.99
CA THR A 435 -3.35 26.42 -39.34
C THR A 435 -1.94 25.83 -39.43
N TYR A 436 -1.12 25.93 -38.39
CA TYR A 436 0.29 25.47 -38.42
C TYR A 436 0.66 24.58 -37.24
N ASN A 437 1.51 23.60 -37.52
CA ASN A 437 2.05 22.65 -36.57
C ASN A 437 2.84 23.35 -35.44
N GLN A 438 2.52 23.09 -34.17
CA GLN A 438 3.28 23.67 -33.04
C GLN A 438 4.40 22.72 -32.61
N PRO A 439 5.69 23.07 -32.78
CA PRO A 439 6.79 22.28 -32.25
C PRO A 439 6.95 22.48 -30.74
N VAL A 440 7.18 21.39 -30.03
CA VAL A 440 7.61 21.35 -28.64
C VAL A 440 8.99 20.69 -28.61
N THR A 441 10.00 21.48 -28.25
CA THR A 441 11.39 21.03 -28.28
C THR A 441 11.90 20.78 -26.88
N VAL A 442 12.55 19.64 -26.69
CA VAL A 442 13.33 19.31 -25.50
C VAL A 442 14.81 19.29 -25.92
N PRO A 443 15.54 20.40 -25.72
CA PRO A 443 16.99 20.41 -25.86
C PRO A 443 17.62 19.43 -24.88
N THR A 444 18.42 18.52 -25.40
CA THR A 444 19.12 17.50 -24.62
C THR A 444 20.62 17.78 -24.64
N PRO A 445 21.31 17.60 -23.50
CA PRO A 445 22.76 17.80 -23.44
C PRO A 445 23.53 16.77 -24.26
N HIS A 446 22.93 15.61 -24.52
CA HIS A 446 23.51 14.53 -25.32
C HIS A 446 22.59 14.15 -26.49
N THR A 447 23.17 13.48 -27.48
CA THR A 447 22.41 12.81 -28.55
C THR A 447 21.86 11.47 -28.04
N ASP A 448 20.95 10.86 -28.79
CA ASP A 448 20.42 9.52 -28.51
C ASP A 448 19.63 9.37 -27.19
N VAL A 449 19.21 10.48 -26.58
CA VAL A 449 18.34 10.45 -25.39
C VAL A 449 16.90 10.18 -25.82
N PRO A 450 16.27 9.09 -25.34
CA PRO A 450 14.88 8.80 -25.65
C PRO A 450 13.98 9.67 -24.77
N VAL A 451 13.34 10.69 -25.33
CA VAL A 451 12.35 11.52 -24.60
C VAL A 451 10.97 10.98 -24.89
N VAL A 452 10.15 10.77 -23.85
CA VAL A 452 8.79 10.30 -24.03
C VAL A 452 7.81 11.45 -23.92
N PHE A 453 6.97 11.58 -24.93
CA PHE A 453 5.88 12.52 -24.98
C PHE A 453 4.57 11.76 -24.82
N GLU A 454 3.76 12.15 -23.85
CA GLU A 454 2.41 11.65 -23.67
C GLU A 454 1.42 12.73 -24.14
N LEU A 455 0.90 12.55 -25.35
CA LEU A 455 -0.07 13.43 -25.97
C LEU A 455 -1.47 12.81 -25.84
N ASP A 456 -2.36 13.48 -25.11
CA ASP A 456 -3.76 13.06 -24.91
C ASP A 456 -3.87 11.58 -24.46
N GLY A 457 -2.97 11.18 -23.56
CA GLY A 457 -2.87 9.81 -23.01
C GLY A 457 -2.10 8.82 -23.89
N THR A 458 -1.70 9.21 -25.11
CA THR A 458 -0.93 8.36 -26.02
C THR A 458 0.56 8.68 -25.92
N ARG A 459 1.37 7.67 -25.64
CA ARG A 459 2.82 7.81 -25.44
C ARG A 459 3.60 7.55 -26.73
N SER A 460 4.52 8.44 -27.06
CA SER A 460 5.50 8.28 -28.13
C SER A 460 6.90 8.62 -27.64
N GLU A 461 7.90 7.86 -28.09
CA GLU A 461 9.30 8.07 -27.76
C GLU A 461 10.00 8.73 -28.95
N VAL A 462 10.64 9.88 -28.71
CA VAL A 462 11.42 10.61 -29.70
C VAL A 462 12.86 10.68 -29.22
N VAL A 463 13.74 10.05 -29.99
CA VAL A 463 15.17 10.03 -29.72
C VAL A 463 15.78 11.35 -30.20
N SER A 464 16.57 11.99 -29.34
CA SER A 464 17.21 13.27 -29.67
C SER A 464 18.21 13.12 -30.81
N THR A 465 18.18 14.01 -31.79
CA THR A 465 19.09 14.02 -32.95
C THR A 465 20.03 15.23 -32.92
N GLY A 466 21.29 15.07 -33.35
CA GLY A 466 22.29 16.16 -33.38
C GLY A 466 23.75 15.68 -33.33
N SER A 467 24.72 16.60 -33.22
CA SER A 467 26.12 16.32 -32.89
C SER A 467 26.53 17.14 -31.66
N GLY A 468 26.94 16.48 -30.58
CA GLY A 468 27.30 17.12 -29.31
C GLY A 468 26.10 17.39 -28.40
N SER A 469 25.13 18.18 -28.86
CA SER A 469 23.83 18.43 -28.17
C SER A 469 22.67 18.00 -29.07
N GLY A 470 21.63 17.40 -28.50
CA GLY A 470 20.48 16.88 -29.23
C GLY A 470 19.22 17.72 -29.07
N ASN A 471 18.25 17.52 -29.96
CA ASN A 471 16.88 17.99 -29.77
C ASN A 471 15.90 16.82 -29.97
N SER A 472 15.02 16.61 -29.01
CA SER A 472 13.81 15.81 -29.21
C SER A 472 12.63 16.74 -29.47
N VAL A 473 11.95 16.56 -30.60
CA VAL A 473 10.86 17.45 -31.03
C VAL A 473 9.59 16.64 -31.22
N LEU A 474 8.53 17.01 -30.50
CA LEU A 474 7.17 16.59 -30.82
C LEU A 474 6.46 17.74 -31.55
N THR A 475 5.75 17.40 -32.62
CA THR A 475 4.97 18.36 -33.39
C THR A 475 3.47 18.14 -33.14
N LEU A 476 2.79 19.14 -32.58
CA LEU A 476 1.35 19.09 -32.34
C LEU A 476 0.59 19.48 -33.61
N THR A 477 -0.24 18.56 -34.12
CA THR A 477 -0.97 18.68 -35.38
C THR A 477 -2.46 18.37 -35.16
N GLY A 478 -3.25 19.33 -34.67
CA GLY A 478 -4.65 19.04 -34.35
C GLY A 478 -5.53 20.26 -34.14
N SER A 479 -6.78 20.17 -34.60
CA SER A 479 -7.84 21.18 -34.45
C SER A 479 -8.60 21.09 -33.11
N SER A 480 -8.13 20.26 -32.19
CA SER A 480 -8.71 20.09 -30.84
C SER A 480 -7.70 20.53 -29.78
N PRO A 481 -8.15 20.95 -28.59
CA PRO A 481 -7.26 21.17 -27.46
C PRO A 481 -6.49 19.89 -27.12
N SER A 482 -5.22 20.03 -26.75
CA SER A 482 -4.36 18.88 -26.43
C SER A 482 -3.67 19.06 -25.08
N ARG A 483 -3.53 17.96 -24.34
CA ARG A 483 -2.69 17.86 -23.16
C ARG A 483 -1.41 17.11 -23.51
N LEU A 484 -0.28 17.69 -23.15
CA LEU A 484 1.04 17.12 -23.37
C LEU A 484 1.80 17.00 -22.06
N VAL A 485 2.22 15.78 -21.73
CA VAL A 485 3.16 15.52 -20.63
C VAL A 485 4.51 15.10 -21.21
N ILE A 486 5.59 15.71 -20.74
CA ILE A 486 6.94 15.36 -21.14
C ILE A 486 7.60 14.57 -20.02
N TRP A 487 8.13 13.42 -20.40
CA TRP A 487 8.86 12.51 -19.54
C TRP A 487 10.28 12.37 -20.06
N TYR A 488 11.24 12.46 -19.14
CA TYR A 488 12.66 12.40 -19.46
C TYR A 488 13.34 11.27 -18.68
N PRO A 489 14.28 10.53 -19.29
CA PRO A 489 14.95 9.43 -18.59
C PRO A 489 15.60 9.92 -17.30
N ALA A 490 15.27 9.29 -16.18
CA ALA A 490 15.71 9.72 -14.85
C ALA A 490 17.23 9.53 -14.66
N ASP A 491 17.84 8.62 -15.42
CA ASP A 491 19.29 8.41 -15.51
C ASP A 491 19.98 9.55 -16.28
N ALA A 492 19.38 10.03 -17.36
CA ALA A 492 19.90 11.16 -18.16
C ALA A 492 19.79 12.52 -17.44
N MET A 493 19.12 12.58 -16.30
CA MET A 493 18.98 13.80 -15.50
C MET A 493 20.22 14.14 -14.66
N ARG A 494 21.13 13.22 -14.34
CA ARG A 494 22.03 13.38 -13.17
C ARG A 494 23.05 14.53 -13.24
N ASP A 495 23.65 14.79 -14.41
CA ASP A 495 24.82 15.68 -14.51
C ASP A 495 24.59 16.92 -15.40
N GLU A 496 23.73 16.82 -16.41
CA GLU A 496 23.36 17.94 -17.30
C GLU A 496 21.84 17.92 -17.52
N PRO A 497 21.04 18.80 -16.88
CA PRO A 497 19.60 18.71 -16.99
C PRO A 497 19.09 19.23 -18.35
N PRO A 498 18.00 18.65 -18.91
CA PRO A 498 17.43 19.09 -20.17
C PRO A 498 16.80 20.49 -20.09
N GLY A 499 16.52 21.06 -21.26
CA GLY A 499 15.67 22.24 -21.40
C GLY A 499 14.29 21.89 -21.95
N ILE A 500 13.39 22.87 -21.91
CA ILE A 500 12.15 22.87 -22.71
C ILE A 500 12.04 24.21 -23.41
N SER A 501 11.82 24.18 -24.72
CA SER A 501 11.66 25.36 -25.56
C SER A 501 10.40 25.25 -26.42
N ILE A 502 9.52 26.24 -26.32
CA ILE A 502 8.26 26.31 -27.07
C ILE A 502 8.10 27.72 -27.62
N ASN A 503 8.40 27.85 -28.90
CA ASN A 503 8.27 29.11 -29.63
C ASN A 503 7.04 29.01 -30.51
N LYS A 504 6.15 29.98 -30.38
CA LYS A 504 4.93 30.07 -31.17
C LYS A 504 5.07 31.12 -32.26
N SER A 505 4.81 30.69 -33.49
CA SER A 505 4.63 31.53 -34.68
C SER A 505 3.15 31.89 -34.89
N ALA A 506 2.88 32.79 -35.85
CA ALA A 506 1.50 33.14 -36.22
C ALA A 506 0.77 31.91 -36.78
N GLY A 507 -0.42 31.61 -36.25
CA GLY A 507 -1.27 30.48 -36.66
C GLY A 507 -0.89 29.09 -36.10
N GLU A 508 0.15 28.99 -35.27
CA GLU A 508 0.42 27.78 -34.46
C GLU A 508 -0.48 27.74 -33.21
N GLY A 509 -0.64 26.54 -32.63
CA GLY A 509 -1.41 26.31 -31.39
C GLY A 509 -0.89 27.12 -30.20
N THR A 510 -1.76 27.51 -29.28
CA THR A 510 -1.38 28.38 -28.13
C THR A 510 -1.26 27.55 -26.85
N LEU A 511 -0.12 27.62 -26.16
CA LEU A 511 0.01 27.08 -24.80
C LEU A 511 -0.87 27.89 -23.84
N ARG A 512 -1.75 27.21 -23.12
CA ARG A 512 -2.70 27.82 -22.18
C ARG A 512 -2.26 27.76 -20.74
N SER A 513 -1.72 26.62 -20.32
CA SER A 513 -1.20 26.44 -18.98
C SER A 513 -0.09 25.40 -18.97
N PHE A 514 0.75 25.47 -17.95
CA PHE A 514 1.72 24.43 -17.66
C PHE A 514 1.94 24.29 -16.16
N GLN A 515 2.36 23.10 -15.77
CA GLN A 515 2.82 22.78 -14.43
C GLN A 515 4.16 22.03 -14.54
N ILE A 516 5.21 22.61 -13.97
CA ILE A 516 6.51 21.96 -13.85
C ILE A 516 6.48 21.05 -12.62
N ALA A 517 7.03 19.84 -12.72
CA ALA A 517 7.17 19.01 -11.54
C ALA A 517 8.27 19.60 -10.63
N PRO A 518 8.02 19.86 -9.33
CA PRO A 518 9.02 20.44 -8.43
C PRO A 518 10.26 19.57 -8.26
N SER A 519 10.10 18.25 -8.42
CA SER A 519 11.14 17.22 -8.39
C SER A 519 11.85 17.04 -9.74
N ALA A 520 11.41 17.70 -10.82
CA ALA A 520 12.06 17.56 -12.12
C ALA A 520 13.49 18.09 -12.03
N ASN A 521 14.43 17.39 -12.66
CA ASN A 521 15.75 17.94 -12.96
C ASN A 521 15.69 18.66 -14.31
N LEU A 522 15.22 19.91 -14.31
CA LEU A 522 15.06 20.76 -15.50
C LEU A 522 16.01 21.97 -15.42
N ALA A 523 16.80 22.21 -16.45
CA ALA A 523 17.78 23.30 -16.49
C ALA A 523 17.15 24.60 -16.99
N SER A 524 16.32 24.49 -18.03
CA SER A 524 15.76 25.67 -18.69
C SER A 524 14.32 25.50 -19.12
N LEU A 525 13.55 26.58 -19.01
CA LEU A 525 12.25 26.73 -19.66
C LEU A 525 12.23 28.02 -20.47
N PHE A 526 11.93 27.89 -21.76
CA PHE A 526 11.77 29.01 -22.68
C PHE A 526 10.43 28.95 -23.39
N LEU A 527 9.60 29.96 -23.19
CA LEU A 527 8.29 30.11 -23.80
C LEU A 527 8.22 31.44 -24.54
N ALA A 528 7.85 31.42 -25.82
CA ALA A 528 7.73 32.64 -26.62
C ALA A 528 6.45 32.68 -27.48
N GLY A 529 5.79 33.84 -27.54
CA GLY A 529 4.68 34.11 -28.46
C GLY A 529 3.31 33.62 -28.00
N HIS A 530 3.21 33.03 -26.81
CA HIS A 530 1.96 32.46 -26.27
C HIS A 530 1.11 33.52 -25.58
N ALA A 531 0.39 34.32 -26.38
CA ALA A 531 -0.43 35.41 -25.85
C ALA A 531 -1.55 34.95 -24.91
N GLY A 532 -1.98 33.70 -25.07
CA GLY A 532 -3.05 33.06 -24.31
C GLY A 532 -2.60 32.31 -23.05
N LEU A 533 -1.31 32.31 -22.72
CA LEU A 533 -0.74 31.59 -21.58
C LEU A 533 -1.13 32.26 -20.26
N MET A 534 -1.91 31.56 -19.45
CA MET A 534 -2.32 31.99 -18.11
C MET A 534 -1.54 31.19 -17.08
N HIS A 535 -0.58 31.84 -16.42
CA HIS A 535 0.23 31.19 -15.39
C HIS A 535 0.64 32.18 -14.29
N SER A 536 0.61 31.73 -13.05
CA SER A 536 1.12 32.47 -11.89
C SER A 536 2.56 32.06 -11.60
N VAL A 537 3.49 32.98 -11.79
CA VAL A 537 4.92 32.75 -11.56
C VAL A 537 5.14 32.52 -10.06
N ASN A 538 5.49 31.28 -9.69
CA ASN A 538 5.78 30.88 -8.32
C ASN A 538 7.12 30.14 -8.24
N PRO A 539 8.24 30.83 -7.96
CA PRO A 539 9.56 30.21 -7.86
C PRO A 539 9.68 29.12 -6.78
N ALA A 540 8.83 29.14 -5.75
CA ALA A 540 8.85 28.10 -4.70
C ALA A 540 8.59 26.69 -5.26
N ASN A 541 7.85 26.61 -6.36
CA ASN A 541 7.47 25.36 -7.01
C ASN A 541 8.39 24.99 -8.19
N TRP A 542 9.47 25.74 -8.42
CA TRP A 542 10.39 25.46 -9.51
C TRP A 542 11.44 24.41 -9.13
N PRO A 543 11.87 23.59 -10.10
CA PRO A 543 13.08 22.79 -9.99
C PRO A 543 14.28 23.58 -9.46
N ARG A 544 14.95 23.04 -8.45
CA ARG A 544 16.16 23.67 -7.89
C ARG A 544 17.37 23.59 -8.84
N SER A 545 17.31 22.70 -9.83
CA SER A 545 18.26 22.58 -10.95
C SER A 545 18.14 23.70 -12.00
N MET A 546 17.08 24.51 -11.95
CA MET A 546 16.79 25.47 -13.01
C MET A 546 17.77 26.65 -12.96
N THR A 547 18.46 26.86 -14.09
CA THR A 547 19.41 27.96 -14.28
C THR A 547 18.86 29.05 -15.21
N THR A 548 17.83 28.73 -16.00
CA THR A 548 17.25 29.65 -16.98
C THR A 548 15.72 29.59 -16.99
N PHE A 549 15.06 30.72 -16.78
CA PHE A 549 13.62 30.87 -16.96
C PHE A 549 13.32 32.07 -17.85
N ARG A 550 12.69 31.83 -19.01
CA ARG A 550 12.43 32.85 -20.02
C ARG A 550 10.99 32.77 -20.51
N ILE A 551 10.26 33.86 -20.35
CA ILE A 551 8.94 34.04 -20.97
C ILE A 551 8.96 35.30 -21.83
N ASN A 552 8.46 35.20 -23.05
CA ASN A 552 8.46 36.29 -24.01
C ASN A 552 7.11 36.39 -24.72
N GLY A 553 6.47 37.57 -24.70
CA GLY A 553 5.24 37.79 -25.47
C GLY A 553 3.99 37.09 -24.92
N SER A 554 3.92 36.90 -23.59
CA SER A 554 2.78 36.33 -22.87
C SER A 554 2.21 37.36 -21.89
N PRO A 555 1.17 38.12 -22.28
CA PRO A 555 0.64 39.24 -21.51
C PRO A 555 -0.22 38.83 -20.31
N LEU A 556 -0.69 37.57 -20.24
CA LEU A 556 -1.57 37.07 -19.20
C LEU A 556 -0.83 36.38 -18.03
N ILE A 557 0.50 36.46 -18.00
CA ILE A 557 1.31 35.98 -16.88
C ILE A 557 1.08 36.85 -15.65
N ARG A 558 0.95 36.22 -14.48
CA ARG A 558 0.71 36.86 -13.19
C ARG A 558 1.87 36.62 -12.23
N PHE A 559 2.05 37.53 -11.27
CA PHE A 559 3.10 37.48 -10.24
C PHE A 559 2.52 37.50 -8.83
N ASP A 560 1.25 37.09 -8.68
CA ASP A 560 0.48 37.03 -7.44
C ASP A 560 1.05 36.07 -6.39
N ARG A 561 1.93 35.14 -6.79
CA ARG A 561 2.63 34.18 -5.91
C ARG A 561 4.14 34.28 -5.98
N PHE A 562 4.66 35.41 -6.49
CA PHE A 562 6.09 35.56 -6.72
C PHE A 562 6.82 35.99 -5.44
N VAL A 563 7.80 35.19 -5.02
CA VAL A 563 8.74 35.54 -3.96
C VAL A 563 10.15 35.45 -4.52
N ALA A 564 10.88 36.56 -4.50
CA ALA A 564 12.22 36.62 -5.10
C ALA A 564 13.22 35.68 -4.39
N ALA A 565 13.15 35.59 -3.05
CA ALA A 565 14.01 34.71 -2.25
C ALA A 565 13.88 33.22 -2.62
N ASP A 566 12.73 32.81 -3.18
CA ASP A 566 12.49 31.44 -3.58
C ASP A 566 13.10 31.06 -4.93
N LEU A 567 13.68 32.02 -5.66
CA LEU A 567 14.41 31.74 -6.91
C LEU A 567 15.50 30.69 -6.67
N PRO A 568 15.65 29.67 -7.55
CA PRO A 568 16.74 28.70 -7.47
C PRO A 568 18.10 29.37 -7.26
N THR A 569 18.92 28.82 -6.37
CA THR A 569 20.23 29.40 -6.03
C THR A 569 21.19 29.41 -7.22
N GLY A 570 21.05 28.45 -8.13
CA GLY A 570 21.80 28.36 -9.39
C GLY A 570 21.20 29.16 -10.56
N MET A 571 20.20 30.03 -10.34
CA MET A 571 19.58 30.82 -11.41
C MET A 571 20.59 31.79 -12.03
N LEU A 572 20.76 31.73 -13.36
CA LEU A 572 21.67 32.58 -14.13
C LEU A 572 20.92 33.55 -15.04
N THR A 573 19.81 33.10 -15.65
CA THR A 573 19.00 33.92 -16.56
C THR A 573 17.54 33.94 -16.16
N LEU A 574 17.01 35.14 -15.92
CA LEU A 574 15.59 35.39 -15.68
C LEU A 574 15.09 36.46 -16.67
N THR A 575 14.15 36.11 -17.55
CA THR A 575 13.71 37.01 -18.62
C THR A 575 12.20 37.02 -18.77
N PHE A 576 11.62 38.22 -18.80
CA PHE A 576 10.21 38.48 -19.05
C PHE A 576 10.09 39.64 -20.05
N THR A 577 10.10 39.36 -21.35
CA THR A 577 10.26 40.40 -22.40
C THR A 577 9.05 40.54 -23.32
N SER A 578 9.14 41.49 -24.27
CA SER A 578 8.06 41.86 -25.19
C SER A 578 6.82 42.32 -24.42
N THR A 579 5.66 41.72 -24.69
CA THR A 579 4.36 42.06 -24.08
C THR A 579 4.12 41.40 -22.72
N THR A 580 5.09 40.69 -22.13
CA THR A 580 4.93 40.10 -20.79
C THR A 580 5.09 41.15 -19.69
N PRO A 581 4.02 41.48 -18.94
CA PRO A 581 4.07 42.53 -17.94
C PRO A 581 4.74 42.06 -16.65
N VAL A 582 5.75 42.78 -16.16
CA VAL A 582 6.32 42.58 -14.83
C VAL A 582 6.08 43.83 -13.98
N PRO A 583 5.31 43.75 -12.88
CA PRO A 583 5.08 44.89 -12.00
C PRO A 583 6.38 45.45 -11.42
N GLN A 584 6.46 46.77 -11.22
CA GLN A 584 7.68 47.42 -10.72
C GLN A 584 8.14 46.83 -9.37
N VAL A 585 7.21 46.56 -8.46
CA VAL A 585 7.51 45.94 -7.15
C VAL A 585 8.21 44.59 -7.27
N ILE A 586 7.88 43.81 -8.30
CA ILE A 586 8.51 42.51 -8.57
C ILE A 586 9.92 42.71 -9.16
N ARG A 587 10.08 43.69 -10.05
CA ARG A 587 11.40 44.06 -10.60
C ARG A 587 12.35 44.46 -9.47
N ASP A 588 11.89 45.32 -8.58
CA ASP A 588 12.67 45.79 -7.42
C ASP A 588 13.03 44.63 -6.49
N ALA A 589 12.09 43.71 -6.22
CA ALA A 589 12.32 42.52 -5.40
C ALA A 589 13.38 41.58 -6.03
N ILE A 590 13.33 41.36 -7.34
CA ILE A 590 14.34 40.56 -8.06
C ILE A 590 15.71 41.23 -7.99
N SER A 591 15.78 42.55 -8.20
CA SER A 591 17.05 43.29 -8.10
C SER A 591 17.64 43.24 -6.69
N ALA A 592 16.81 43.38 -5.66
CA ALA A 592 17.24 43.28 -4.27
C ALA A 592 17.77 41.87 -3.94
N GLU A 593 17.06 40.82 -4.35
CA GLU A 593 17.49 39.43 -4.17
C GLU A 593 18.79 39.13 -4.92
N ASN A 594 18.89 39.54 -6.19
CA ASN A 594 20.11 39.31 -6.98
C ASN A 594 21.31 40.01 -6.32
N THR A 595 21.13 41.22 -5.81
CA THR A 595 22.16 41.94 -5.05
C THR A 595 22.56 41.17 -3.79
N ALA A 596 21.59 40.64 -3.04
CA ALA A 596 21.84 39.84 -1.83
C ALA A 596 22.64 38.55 -2.13
N ARG A 597 22.51 38.01 -3.34
CA ARG A 597 23.27 36.84 -3.83
C ARG A 597 24.64 37.19 -4.39
N GLY A 598 25.04 38.46 -4.42
CA GLY A 598 26.29 38.89 -5.06
C GLY A 598 26.21 38.97 -6.58
N SER A 599 25.03 39.26 -7.13
CA SER A 599 24.76 39.41 -8.57
C SER A 599 25.01 38.16 -9.40
N THR A 600 24.70 36.98 -8.84
CA THR A 600 24.88 35.68 -9.52
C THR A 600 23.92 35.45 -10.68
N ILE A 601 22.76 36.12 -10.71
CA ILE A 601 21.86 36.13 -11.87
C ILE A 601 22.45 37.12 -12.89
N THR A 602 23.21 36.59 -13.85
CA THR A 602 23.98 37.36 -14.82
C THR A 602 23.11 38.04 -15.88
N THR A 603 21.90 37.52 -16.13
CA THR A 603 20.96 38.10 -17.11
C THR A 603 19.59 38.28 -16.48
N VAL A 604 19.19 39.53 -16.24
CA VAL A 604 17.84 39.91 -15.82
C VAL A 604 17.28 40.93 -16.82
N SER A 605 16.23 40.56 -17.54
CA SER A 605 15.67 41.40 -18.61
C SER A 605 14.14 41.46 -18.53
N TYR A 606 13.60 42.68 -18.66
CA TYR A 606 12.16 42.94 -18.61
C TYR A 606 11.68 43.71 -19.85
N GLY A 607 10.42 43.50 -20.24
CA GLY A 607 9.74 44.32 -21.25
C GLY A 607 9.58 45.78 -20.82
N THR A 608 9.57 46.69 -21.81
CA THR A 608 9.47 48.15 -21.62
C THR A 608 8.04 48.64 -21.32
N SER A 609 7.04 47.77 -21.38
CA SER A 609 5.63 48.13 -21.21
C SER A 609 5.13 47.80 -19.81
N TYR A 610 5.45 48.62 -18.81
CA TYR A 610 4.62 48.84 -17.61
C TYR A 610 5.10 50.13 -16.93
N GLY A 611 4.71 51.27 -17.51
CA GLY A 611 4.84 52.56 -16.85
C GLY A 611 3.73 52.70 -15.80
N VAL A 612 4.12 52.94 -14.56
CA VAL A 612 3.36 53.62 -13.49
C VAL A 612 1.97 53.03 -13.15
N ALA A 613 1.89 52.35 -12.02
CA ALA A 613 0.69 52.08 -11.21
C ALA A 613 -0.58 51.64 -11.96
N VAL A 614 -0.72 50.33 -12.20
CA VAL A 614 -2.03 49.74 -12.50
C VAL A 614 -2.48 48.94 -11.29
N ALA A 615 -3.69 49.23 -10.82
CA ALA A 615 -4.37 48.50 -9.76
C ALA A 615 -4.34 46.99 -10.04
N VAL A 616 -3.94 46.22 -9.03
CA VAL A 616 -3.92 44.76 -9.05
C VAL A 616 -5.31 44.27 -9.47
N PRO A 617 -5.45 43.42 -10.51
CA PRO A 617 -6.73 42.77 -10.80
C PRO A 617 -7.15 41.99 -9.56
N GLY A 618 -8.30 42.38 -8.98
CA GLY A 618 -8.76 41.88 -7.69
C GLY A 618 -8.85 40.34 -7.63
N PRO A 619 -8.64 39.75 -6.45
CA PRO A 619 -8.75 38.30 -6.23
C PRO A 619 -10.22 37.85 -6.35
N TYR A 620 -10.47 36.66 -6.90
CA TYR A 620 -11.77 36.01 -6.86
C TYR A 620 -11.83 34.96 -5.73
N ALA A 621 -12.90 35.10 -4.93
CA ALA A 621 -13.75 34.09 -4.28
C ALA A 621 -13.44 33.52 -2.88
N ASP A 622 -12.27 33.68 -2.24
CA ASP A 622 -12.10 33.21 -0.84
C ASP A 622 -11.89 34.32 0.23
N ASP A 623 -11.92 35.59 -0.20
CA ASP A 623 -11.60 36.78 0.62
C ASP A 623 -12.61 37.09 1.75
N THR A 624 -13.65 36.27 1.93
CA THR A 624 -14.50 36.38 3.13
C THR A 624 -13.76 35.94 4.40
N ALA A 625 -12.72 35.11 4.28
CA ALA A 625 -11.88 34.70 5.41
C ALA A 625 -10.81 35.75 5.77
N ALA A 626 -10.25 36.45 4.79
CA ALA A 626 -9.20 37.46 5.02
C ALA A 626 -9.76 38.77 5.61
N ALA A 627 -10.97 39.18 5.18
CA ALA A 627 -11.65 40.35 5.75
C ALA A 627 -12.06 40.16 7.22
N ALA A 628 -12.24 38.92 7.68
CA ALA A 628 -12.53 38.61 9.09
C ALA A 628 -11.30 38.76 10.00
N ALA A 629 -10.08 38.80 9.45
CA ALA A 629 -8.83 38.83 10.21
C ALA A 629 -8.19 40.23 10.35
N ASN A 630 -8.76 41.27 9.73
CA ASN A 630 -8.33 42.67 9.88
C ASN A 630 -6.84 42.93 9.61
N VAL A 631 -6.25 42.24 8.62
CA VAL A 631 -4.83 42.38 8.24
C VAL A 631 -4.68 43.47 7.17
N ALA A 632 -3.77 44.43 7.36
CA ALA A 632 -3.52 45.49 6.40
C ALA A 632 -2.74 44.97 5.17
N VAL A 633 -3.05 45.51 3.98
CA VAL A 633 -2.48 45.10 2.68
C VAL A 633 -0.93 45.18 2.63
N GLY A 634 -0.31 45.98 3.51
CA GLY A 634 1.15 46.07 3.65
C GLY A 634 1.82 44.90 4.39
N ASP A 635 1.07 44.02 5.05
CA ASP A 635 1.60 42.90 5.83
C ASP A 635 1.69 41.58 5.04
N LEU A 636 1.13 41.52 3.82
CA LEU A 636 1.31 40.40 2.87
C LEU A 636 2.72 40.34 2.26
N TYR A 637 3.52 41.40 2.42
CA TYR A 637 4.84 41.52 1.81
C TYR A 637 5.84 42.17 2.77
N ARG A 638 6.28 41.45 3.82
CA ARG A 638 7.41 41.90 4.65
C ARG A 638 8.45 40.83 4.95
N LYS A 639 9.70 41.30 4.85
CA LYS A 639 11.01 40.70 5.12
C LYS A 639 11.06 39.90 6.43
N THR A 640 11.67 38.71 6.38
CA THR A 640 11.87 37.80 7.52
C THR A 640 12.71 38.42 8.64
N GLY A 641 12.24 38.18 9.87
CA GLY A 641 12.96 38.48 11.10
C GLY A 641 12.13 38.04 12.31
N GLY A 642 12.02 36.73 12.52
CA GLY A 642 11.32 36.15 13.67
C GLY A 642 10.47 34.94 13.30
N THR A 643 10.61 33.89 14.10
CA THR A 643 9.93 32.59 14.09
C THR A 643 8.41 32.72 13.92
N VAL A 644 7.83 32.34 12.77
CA VAL A 644 6.58 31.57 12.56
C VAL A 644 6.45 31.30 11.05
N ALA A 645 6.33 30.03 10.65
CA ALA A 645 5.95 29.62 9.29
C ALA A 645 4.42 29.44 9.23
N TRP A 646 3.75 30.00 8.21
CA TRP A 646 2.34 29.71 7.95
C TRP A 646 2.21 28.76 6.77
N ARG A 647 1.69 27.55 7.05
CA ARG A 647 1.01 26.70 6.07
C ARG A 647 -0.37 27.30 5.80
N VAL A 648 -0.77 27.33 4.53
CA VAL A 648 -2.18 27.40 4.16
C VAL A 648 -2.49 26.08 3.45
N SER A 649 -3.58 25.44 3.92
CA SER A 649 -4.08 24.12 3.52
C SER A 649 -4.25 23.92 2.03
#